data_AF-E5BIF2-F1
#
_entry.id   AF-E5BIF2-F1
#
_cell.length_a   1.000
_cell.length_b   1.000
_cell.length_c   1.000
_cell.angle_alpha   90.00
_cell.angle_beta   90.00
_cell.angle_gamma   90.00
#
_symmetry.space_group_name_H-M   'P 1'
#
loop_
_entity.id
_entity.type
_entity.pdbx_description
1 polymer ?
#
loop_
_entity_poly.entity_id
_entity_poly.type
_entity_poly.pdbx_seq_one_letter_code
_entity_poly.pdbx_strand_id
1 'polypeptide(L)'
;MISKNTILKNLEKYLKRSFKGKVRINESSLIAYLLVGGFFCFVSNVGYATVAGKGEIKYQSSGSKTEDGLAINYAQALGDSQTIAIGGNDDGGNGNAIAKGEGSIAIGGKSRTDGKTAIAVGVEAEANEGATALGAKSKSLGTNSIALGLEAEAKQNESIAIGHAAKADELHAISMGYKANAKSQNGISIGAETVADGQNSIVIGKGSKTSELTDEDGIGLAKKPRDASVVIGVDSVSKNQYTITMGHRAQTLGQDSFAFGNESKARKDRAIAFGERTIADGENSMALGSKAGAYTVNTLAFGAGAQAKESQAISIGNKAHSNGENSISIGTTSLVGKVGQYGMSTGEKIVKNGTAIGGYSNVDANGGTTIGSFTTVNNEGGVALGIDSIADVSGGKAGAKQTYSAYNSKKAGAFTSTNTYNGNMRTGVAPRNNLKAGAVSVGKADGSFTRQIVGLAAGTEDTDAVNVAQLKSLTMKIEGDKNENEGETPKVGLWDGSLKVTAKGTGSIKASTVVEGNKVTVNVDSTDLEKKIQAAGKVKYFSVKSTGGNNENNDGATADNAVAIGKDSSATEENSIALGSDATTENAKKEVTQAEVQAGNGDKVVYNGFAGTKPYAQLSVGSKDKERQIKNVAAGEVSASSTDAVNGSQLYAVAAKPMTYTDDKGTTINRILGQNINLKGGAQGDLSTGNIAVEASGTDTLNIKLAKNLKEIDSISKNGKAGSPKITLGDSNISFNSDVDMGSKKITNVAAGDVSENST
;
A
#
# COMPACT_ATOMS: atom_id res chain seq x y z
N MET A 1 0.88 -48.11 -148.85
CA MET A 1 -0.07 -47.57 -147.86
C MET A 1 -0.35 -48.63 -146.82
N ILE A 2 0.16 -48.46 -145.60
CA ILE A 2 -0.22 -49.32 -144.47
C ILE A 2 -1.61 -48.87 -144.02
N SER A 3 -2.57 -49.79 -143.95
CA SER A 3 -3.96 -49.51 -143.55
C SER A 3 -4.00 -48.81 -142.18
N LYS A 4 -4.88 -47.80 -142.05
CA LYS A 4 -5.20 -47.08 -140.79
C LYS A 4 -5.42 -48.06 -139.62
N ASN A 5 -6.06 -49.20 -139.88
CA ASN A 5 -6.33 -50.24 -138.88
C ASN A 5 -5.07 -50.98 -138.40
N THR A 6 -4.00 -51.02 -139.20
CA THR A 6 -2.74 -51.68 -138.84
C THR A 6 -1.88 -50.79 -137.93
N ILE A 7 -1.92 -49.47 -138.12
CA ILE A 7 -1.22 -48.49 -137.27
C ILE A 7 -1.90 -48.40 -135.90
N LEU A 8 -3.24 -48.33 -135.85
CA LEU A 8 -4.01 -48.33 -134.61
C LEU A 8 -3.77 -49.60 -133.77
N LYS A 9 -3.76 -50.79 -134.40
CA LYS A 9 -3.51 -52.06 -133.70
C LYS A 9 -2.09 -52.18 -133.15
N ASN A 10 -1.09 -51.69 -133.86
CA ASN A 10 0.30 -51.71 -133.39
C ASN A 10 0.51 -50.72 -132.22
N LEU A 11 -0.15 -49.56 -132.26
CA LEU A 11 -0.11 -48.56 -131.18
C LEU A 11 -0.85 -49.05 -129.92
N GLU A 12 -2.02 -49.66 -130.09
CA GLU A 12 -2.79 -50.28 -128.99
C GLU A 12 -2.00 -51.43 -128.33
N LYS A 13 -1.31 -52.25 -129.13
CA LYS A 13 -0.47 -53.35 -128.65
C LYS A 13 0.77 -52.85 -127.90
N TYR A 14 1.36 -51.72 -128.31
CA TYR A 14 2.48 -51.08 -127.63
C TYR A 14 2.04 -50.46 -126.28
N LEU A 15 0.90 -49.76 -126.26
CA LEU A 15 0.33 -49.13 -125.07
C LEU A 15 -0.15 -50.17 -124.03
N LYS A 16 -0.79 -51.28 -124.47
CA LYS A 16 -1.16 -52.38 -123.56
C LYS A 16 0.05 -53.09 -122.93
N ARG A 17 1.20 -53.12 -123.62
CA ARG A 17 2.47 -53.67 -123.10
C ARG A 17 3.13 -52.74 -122.08
N SER A 18 3.17 -51.43 -122.33
CA SER A 18 3.76 -50.47 -121.38
C SER A 18 2.95 -50.29 -120.09
N PHE A 19 1.62 -50.45 -120.13
CA PHE A 19 0.74 -50.17 -118.98
C PHE A 19 0.16 -51.43 -118.29
N LYS A 20 0.74 -52.62 -118.52
CA LYS A 20 0.35 -53.91 -117.88
C LYS A 20 -1.18 -54.13 -117.75
N GLY A 21 -1.94 -53.82 -118.81
CA GLY A 21 -3.38 -54.12 -118.89
C GLY A 21 -4.34 -53.31 -118.00
N LYS A 22 -3.92 -52.22 -117.35
CA LYS A 22 -4.78 -51.44 -116.42
C LYS A 22 -5.65 -50.34 -117.07
N VAL A 23 -5.73 -50.25 -118.41
CA VAL A 23 -6.48 -49.17 -119.11
C VAL A 23 -7.40 -49.75 -120.19
N ARG A 24 -8.70 -49.35 -120.19
CA ARG A 24 -9.63 -49.53 -121.32
C ARG A 24 -9.49 -48.35 -122.28
N ILE A 25 -9.05 -48.60 -123.51
CA ILE A 25 -8.88 -47.59 -124.57
C ILE A 25 -10.04 -47.74 -125.57
N ASN A 26 -10.78 -46.65 -125.86
CA ASN A 26 -11.77 -46.61 -126.94
C ASN A 26 -11.22 -45.80 -128.14
N GLU A 27 -11.81 -45.96 -129.33
CA GLU A 27 -11.31 -45.33 -130.57
C GLU A 27 -11.28 -43.79 -130.50
N SER A 28 -12.14 -43.18 -129.69
CA SER A 28 -12.19 -41.72 -129.50
C SER A 28 -10.97 -41.19 -128.73
N SER A 29 -10.41 -41.96 -127.78
CA SER A 29 -9.22 -41.58 -127.01
C SER A 29 -7.94 -41.59 -127.85
N LEU A 30 -7.86 -42.41 -128.90
CA LEU A 30 -6.66 -42.53 -129.74
C LEU A 30 -6.54 -41.41 -130.78
N ILE A 31 -7.68 -40.83 -131.19
CA ILE A 31 -7.72 -39.68 -132.12
C ILE A 31 -7.36 -38.38 -131.39
N ALA A 32 -7.76 -38.23 -130.12
CA ALA A 32 -7.36 -37.09 -129.28
C ALA A 32 -5.84 -37.02 -129.07
N TYR A 33 -5.16 -38.17 -129.00
CA TYR A 33 -3.70 -38.26 -128.85
C TYR A 33 -2.92 -37.79 -130.08
N LEU A 34 -3.55 -37.76 -131.26
CA LEU A 34 -2.92 -37.32 -132.51
C LEU A 34 -3.12 -35.82 -132.80
N LEU A 35 -4.11 -35.19 -132.17
CA LEU A 35 -4.50 -33.79 -132.40
C LEU A 35 -3.84 -32.79 -131.42
N VAL A 36 -3.29 -33.26 -130.31
CA VAL A 36 -2.58 -32.42 -129.32
C VAL A 36 -1.08 -32.73 -129.42
N GLY A 37 -0.46 -32.27 -130.51
CA GLY A 37 0.98 -32.23 -130.63
C GLY A 37 1.56 -31.09 -129.78
N GLY A 38 2.58 -31.41 -128.99
CA GLY A 38 3.45 -30.42 -128.34
C GLY A 38 3.13 -30.18 -126.86
N PHE A 39 4.17 -30.41 -126.03
CA PHE A 39 4.23 -30.09 -124.61
C PHE A 39 3.29 -30.88 -123.70
N PHE A 40 3.79 -31.94 -123.05
CA PHE A 40 3.45 -32.18 -121.64
C PHE A 40 4.50 -33.02 -120.93
N CYS A 41 4.84 -32.50 -119.76
CA CYS A 41 5.72 -33.04 -118.74
C CYS A 41 5.13 -34.34 -118.15
N PHE A 42 6.00 -35.29 -117.81
CA PHE A 42 5.65 -36.46 -117.00
C PHE A 42 5.19 -35.99 -115.61
N VAL A 43 3.94 -36.26 -115.23
CA VAL A 43 3.60 -36.59 -113.84
C VAL A 43 2.48 -37.63 -113.85
N SER A 44 2.83 -38.84 -113.45
CA SER A 44 1.92 -39.87 -112.97
C SER A 44 1.58 -39.60 -111.51
N ASN A 45 0.30 -39.40 -111.18
CA ASN A 45 -0.33 -40.12 -110.06
C ASN A 45 -1.83 -39.83 -109.99
N VAL A 46 -2.60 -40.91 -110.12
CA VAL A 46 -4.06 -40.95 -109.93
C VAL A 46 -4.30 -41.48 -108.52
N GLY A 47 -4.90 -40.67 -107.65
CA GLY A 47 -5.43 -41.06 -106.35
C GLY A 47 -6.87 -40.58 -106.20
N TYR A 48 -7.80 -41.53 -106.00
CA TYR A 48 -9.25 -41.33 -106.00
C TYR A 48 -9.76 -40.48 -104.81
N ALA A 49 -10.69 -39.56 -105.08
CA ALA A 49 -11.77 -39.20 -104.16
C ALA A 49 -13.04 -38.92 -104.97
N THR A 50 -14.05 -39.78 -104.85
CA THR A 50 -15.37 -39.60 -105.46
C THR A 50 -16.23 -38.76 -104.53
N VAL A 51 -16.71 -37.59 -104.98
CA VAL A 51 -17.89 -36.93 -104.42
C VAL A 51 -18.82 -36.59 -105.58
N ALA A 52 -20.06 -37.06 -105.48
CA ALA A 52 -21.10 -36.85 -106.48
C ALA A 52 -21.76 -35.47 -106.29
N GLY A 53 -21.78 -34.64 -107.33
CA GLY A 53 -22.66 -33.46 -107.42
C GLY A 53 -22.01 -32.19 -107.97
N LYS A 54 -22.20 -31.94 -109.28
CA LYS A 54 -22.05 -30.67 -110.03
C LYS A 54 -20.98 -29.66 -109.56
N GLY A 55 -19.78 -29.80 -110.14
CA GLY A 55 -18.75 -28.77 -110.25
C GLY A 55 -17.51 -29.40 -110.89
N GLU A 56 -17.06 -28.93 -112.05
CA GLU A 56 -15.80 -29.40 -112.66
C GLU A 56 -14.63 -29.12 -111.70
N ILE A 57 -14.00 -30.15 -111.15
CA ILE A 57 -12.73 -30.01 -110.43
C ILE A 57 -11.64 -29.90 -111.50
N LYS A 58 -11.16 -28.68 -111.78
CA LYS A 58 -9.96 -28.45 -112.60
C LYS A 58 -8.72 -28.91 -111.82
N TYR A 59 -8.28 -30.15 -112.05
CA TYR A 59 -6.98 -30.64 -111.60
C TYR A 59 -5.89 -30.16 -112.57
N GLN A 60 -5.41 -28.92 -112.42
CA GLN A 60 -4.14 -28.51 -113.02
C GLN A 60 -3.07 -28.52 -111.92
N SER A 61 -2.39 -29.65 -111.76
CA SER A 61 -1.23 -29.80 -110.87
C SER A 61 0.05 -29.46 -111.63
N SER A 62 0.38 -28.18 -111.77
CA SER A 62 1.61 -27.73 -112.44
C SER A 62 2.76 -27.43 -111.47
N GLY A 63 2.56 -27.60 -110.16
CA GLY A 63 3.46 -27.07 -109.13
C GLY A 63 4.04 -28.08 -108.14
N SER A 64 3.83 -29.39 -108.32
CA SER A 64 4.48 -30.40 -107.46
C SER A 64 5.90 -30.71 -107.96
N LYS A 65 6.91 -30.64 -107.09
CA LYS A 65 8.29 -31.02 -107.41
C LYS A 65 8.57 -32.52 -107.25
N THR A 66 7.66 -33.28 -106.64
CA THR A 66 7.91 -34.67 -106.20
C THR A 66 6.71 -35.59 -106.49
N GLU A 67 6.97 -36.89 -106.64
CA GLU A 67 5.96 -37.89 -107.04
C GLU A 67 4.87 -38.14 -105.97
N ASP A 68 5.18 -37.83 -104.70
CA ASP A 68 4.33 -38.06 -103.52
C ASP A 68 3.68 -36.77 -102.97
N GLY A 69 3.78 -35.64 -103.69
CA GLY A 69 3.17 -34.36 -103.33
C GLY A 69 1.84 -34.07 -104.04
N LEU A 70 0.90 -33.41 -103.34
CA LEU A 70 -0.42 -33.03 -103.84
C LEU A 70 -0.52 -31.51 -104.04
N ALA A 71 -0.71 -31.05 -105.28
CA ALA A 71 -0.96 -29.64 -105.61
C ALA A 71 -2.31 -29.49 -106.34
N ILE A 72 -3.23 -28.69 -105.79
CA ILE A 72 -4.59 -28.46 -106.34
C ILE A 72 -4.85 -26.97 -106.55
N ASN A 73 -5.45 -26.61 -107.69
CA ASN A 73 -5.92 -25.26 -108.03
C ASN A 73 -4.79 -24.22 -108.01
N TYR A 74 -3.85 -24.35 -108.96
CA TYR A 74 -2.67 -23.48 -109.15
C TYR A 74 -1.65 -23.44 -107.98
N ALA A 75 -1.87 -24.18 -106.90
CA ALA A 75 -0.96 -24.27 -105.75
C ALA A 75 0.41 -24.88 -106.11
N GLN A 76 1.42 -24.63 -105.25
CA GLN A 76 2.80 -25.09 -105.41
C GLN A 76 3.23 -25.99 -104.25
N ALA A 77 3.45 -27.27 -104.53
CA ALA A 77 3.94 -28.28 -103.58
C ALA A 77 5.44 -28.53 -103.84
N LEU A 78 6.29 -27.71 -103.22
CA LEU A 78 7.72 -27.59 -103.54
C LEU A 78 8.66 -28.41 -102.65
N GLY A 79 8.16 -29.05 -101.60
CA GLY A 79 8.99 -29.84 -100.68
C GLY A 79 9.32 -31.25 -101.18
N ASP A 80 10.37 -31.82 -100.59
CA ASP A 80 11.04 -33.05 -101.06
C ASP A 80 10.20 -34.34 -100.95
N SER A 81 9.17 -34.40 -100.11
CA SER A 81 8.24 -35.53 -100.01
C SER A 81 6.96 -35.17 -99.23
N GLN A 82 5.86 -35.89 -99.45
CA GLN A 82 4.59 -35.84 -98.68
C GLN A 82 3.98 -34.43 -98.49
N THR A 83 4.12 -33.54 -99.47
CA THR A 83 3.64 -32.15 -99.36
C THR A 83 2.22 -31.99 -99.89
N ILE A 84 1.42 -31.12 -99.27
CA ILE A 84 0.04 -30.81 -99.70
C ILE A 84 -0.09 -29.30 -99.87
N ALA A 85 -0.46 -28.84 -101.06
CA ALA A 85 -0.77 -27.44 -101.36
C ALA A 85 -2.13 -27.34 -102.08
N ILE A 86 -3.10 -26.61 -101.52
CA ILE A 86 -4.46 -26.53 -102.06
C ILE A 86 -4.96 -25.08 -102.05
N GLY A 87 -5.33 -24.57 -103.23
CA GLY A 87 -5.97 -23.26 -103.36
C GLY A 87 -5.02 -22.19 -103.88
N GLY A 88 -5.49 -21.42 -104.85
CA GLY A 88 -4.76 -20.38 -105.54
C GLY A 88 -5.69 -19.65 -106.50
N ASN A 89 -5.21 -18.53 -107.05
CA ASN A 89 -5.90 -17.76 -108.07
C ASN A 89 -5.10 -17.80 -109.38
N ASP A 90 -5.76 -17.53 -110.50
CA ASP A 90 -5.13 -17.47 -111.84
C ASP A 90 -4.26 -16.19 -112.03
N ASP A 91 -3.85 -15.54 -110.93
CA ASP A 91 -3.18 -14.22 -110.89
C ASP A 91 -1.65 -14.33 -111.05
N GLY A 92 -1.15 -15.21 -111.92
CA GLY A 92 0.29 -15.30 -112.23
C GLY A 92 1.20 -15.76 -111.07
N GLY A 93 0.67 -16.55 -110.13
CA GLY A 93 1.46 -17.16 -109.05
C GLY A 93 1.43 -16.43 -107.70
N ASN A 94 1.08 -15.13 -107.69
CA ASN A 94 1.07 -14.32 -106.46
C ASN A 94 -0.11 -14.62 -105.50
N GLY A 95 -1.12 -15.36 -105.96
CA GLY A 95 -2.29 -15.75 -105.17
C GLY A 95 -2.24 -17.17 -104.60
N ASN A 96 -1.16 -17.91 -104.84
CA ASN A 96 -1.18 -19.38 -104.70
C ASN A 96 -0.78 -19.85 -103.30
N ALA A 97 -1.34 -20.98 -102.86
CA ALA A 97 -0.83 -21.72 -101.72
C ALA A 97 0.55 -22.30 -102.07
N ILE A 98 1.52 -22.20 -101.16
CA ILE A 98 2.91 -22.64 -101.36
C ILE A 98 3.35 -23.50 -100.18
N ALA A 99 3.57 -24.80 -100.40
CA ALA A 99 4.10 -25.72 -99.41
C ALA A 99 5.56 -26.10 -99.72
N LYS A 100 6.56 -25.58 -98.99
CA LYS A 100 7.99 -25.79 -99.31
C LYS A 100 8.69 -26.87 -98.49
N GLY A 101 8.25 -27.13 -97.27
CA GLY A 101 8.90 -28.11 -96.40
C GLY A 101 8.43 -29.53 -96.67
N GLU A 102 9.32 -30.50 -96.47
CA GLU A 102 8.97 -31.94 -96.46
C GLU A 102 7.82 -32.20 -95.47
N GLY A 103 6.78 -32.92 -95.90
CA GLY A 103 5.62 -33.25 -95.07
C GLY A 103 4.71 -32.07 -94.72
N SER A 104 4.87 -30.89 -95.35
CA SER A 104 4.11 -29.69 -95.00
C SER A 104 2.78 -29.57 -95.75
N ILE A 105 1.81 -28.86 -95.14
CA ILE A 105 0.45 -28.67 -95.64
C ILE A 105 0.13 -27.17 -95.74
N ALA A 106 -0.18 -26.66 -96.92
CA ALA A 106 -0.64 -25.29 -97.17
C ALA A 106 -2.02 -25.30 -97.86
N ILE A 107 -3.07 -24.80 -97.21
CA ILE A 107 -4.44 -24.81 -97.74
C ILE A 107 -5.06 -23.41 -97.64
N GLY A 108 -5.43 -22.82 -98.78
CA GLY A 108 -6.03 -21.48 -98.89
C GLY A 108 -5.18 -20.55 -99.75
N GLY A 109 -5.81 -19.61 -100.45
CA GLY A 109 -5.10 -18.65 -101.31
C GLY A 109 -4.02 -17.89 -100.52
N LYS A 110 -2.82 -17.81 -101.08
CA LYS A 110 -1.61 -17.24 -100.44
C LYS A 110 -1.19 -17.90 -99.11
N SER A 111 -1.70 -19.07 -98.76
CA SER A 111 -1.16 -19.82 -97.62
C SER A 111 0.28 -20.27 -97.91
N ARG A 112 1.13 -20.33 -96.88
CA ARG A 112 2.54 -20.64 -97.05
C ARG A 112 3.11 -21.46 -95.89
N THR A 113 3.84 -22.51 -96.23
CA THR A 113 4.73 -23.21 -95.30
C THR A 113 6.17 -23.15 -95.78
N ASP A 114 7.10 -22.73 -94.91
CA ASP A 114 8.53 -22.60 -95.26
C ASP A 114 9.39 -23.75 -94.71
N GLY A 115 8.96 -24.43 -93.64
CA GLY A 115 9.73 -25.49 -92.99
C GLY A 115 9.06 -26.87 -93.00
N LYS A 116 9.83 -27.91 -92.63
CA LYS A 116 9.36 -29.30 -92.58
C LYS A 116 8.18 -29.46 -91.62
N THR A 117 7.28 -30.40 -91.92
CA THR A 117 6.10 -30.80 -91.12
C THR A 117 5.14 -29.66 -90.70
N ALA A 118 5.28 -28.48 -91.30
CA ALA A 118 4.48 -27.30 -91.01
C ALA A 118 3.06 -27.39 -91.59
N ILE A 119 2.09 -26.78 -90.92
CA ILE A 119 0.68 -26.77 -91.33
C ILE A 119 0.18 -25.32 -91.38
N ALA A 120 -0.24 -24.84 -92.54
CA ALA A 120 -0.88 -23.55 -92.75
C ALA A 120 -2.24 -23.74 -93.44
N VAL A 121 -3.33 -23.43 -92.76
CA VAL A 121 -4.70 -23.63 -93.27
C VAL A 121 -5.52 -22.36 -93.07
N GLY A 122 -5.83 -21.66 -94.15
CA GLY A 122 -6.54 -20.38 -94.20
C GLY A 122 -5.98 -19.47 -95.29
N VAL A 123 -6.78 -18.52 -95.76
CA VAL A 123 -6.29 -17.50 -96.72
C VAL A 123 -5.20 -16.67 -96.03
N GLU A 124 -4.03 -16.54 -96.68
CA GLU A 124 -2.85 -15.83 -96.15
C GLU A 124 -2.29 -16.40 -94.83
N ALA A 125 -2.56 -17.68 -94.51
CA ALA A 125 -1.96 -18.34 -93.35
C ALA A 125 -0.47 -18.68 -93.60
N GLU A 126 0.40 -18.47 -92.62
CA GLU A 126 1.85 -18.70 -92.73
C GLU A 126 2.37 -19.57 -91.58
N ALA A 127 3.12 -20.63 -91.87
CA ALA A 127 3.74 -21.49 -90.85
C ALA A 127 5.20 -21.83 -91.17
N ASN A 128 6.06 -21.74 -90.14
CA ASN A 128 7.47 -22.16 -90.19
C ASN A 128 7.64 -23.64 -89.79
N GLU A 129 8.87 -24.15 -89.71
CA GLU A 129 9.20 -25.55 -89.39
C GLU A 129 8.49 -26.07 -88.14
N GLY A 130 7.79 -27.20 -88.27
CA GLY A 130 7.02 -27.84 -87.21
C GLY A 130 5.85 -27.01 -86.66
N ALA A 131 5.54 -25.86 -87.25
CA ALA A 131 4.55 -24.93 -86.73
C ALA A 131 3.14 -25.19 -87.32
N THR A 132 2.10 -24.74 -86.61
CA THR A 132 0.69 -24.89 -87.03
C THR A 132 -0.03 -23.56 -87.04
N ALA A 133 -0.37 -23.05 -88.21
CA ALA A 133 -1.21 -21.88 -88.44
C ALA A 133 -2.59 -22.30 -88.99
N LEU A 134 -3.67 -22.03 -88.26
CA LEU A 134 -5.05 -22.36 -88.67
C LEU A 134 -5.96 -21.14 -88.51
N GLY A 135 -6.48 -20.60 -89.60
CA GLY A 135 -7.28 -19.38 -89.64
C GLY A 135 -6.84 -18.44 -90.77
N ALA A 136 -7.72 -17.55 -91.23
CA ALA A 136 -7.31 -16.55 -92.21
C ALA A 136 -6.28 -15.59 -91.58
N LYS A 137 -5.18 -15.31 -92.29
CA LYS A 137 -4.06 -14.47 -91.84
C LYS A 137 -3.39 -14.91 -90.54
N SER A 138 -3.57 -16.17 -90.11
CA SER A 138 -2.83 -16.69 -88.96
C SER A 138 -1.35 -16.87 -89.31
N LYS A 139 -0.46 -16.58 -88.37
CA LYS A 139 0.98 -16.59 -88.60
C LYS A 139 1.70 -17.30 -87.46
N SER A 140 2.25 -18.46 -87.76
CA SER A 140 3.08 -19.24 -86.85
C SER A 140 4.53 -19.18 -87.35
N LEU A 141 5.21 -18.08 -87.03
CA LEU A 141 6.52 -17.72 -87.61
C LEU A 141 7.70 -18.38 -86.90
N GLY A 142 7.55 -18.76 -85.64
CA GLY A 142 8.59 -19.50 -84.90
C GLY A 142 8.57 -21.00 -85.18
N THR A 143 9.68 -21.69 -84.93
CA THR A 143 9.71 -23.16 -85.02
C THR A 143 8.83 -23.78 -83.94
N ASN A 144 8.11 -24.86 -84.26
CA ASN A 144 7.21 -25.56 -83.33
C ASN A 144 6.13 -24.67 -82.69
N SER A 145 5.82 -23.52 -83.29
CA SER A 145 4.82 -22.57 -82.78
C SER A 145 3.39 -22.97 -83.19
N ILE A 146 2.39 -22.39 -82.53
CA ILE A 146 0.97 -22.65 -82.83
C ILE A 146 0.22 -21.31 -82.92
N ALA A 147 -0.45 -21.05 -84.05
CA ALA A 147 -1.33 -19.90 -84.26
C ALA A 147 -2.73 -20.35 -84.73
N LEU A 148 -3.74 -20.30 -83.87
CA LEU A 148 -5.11 -20.74 -84.17
C LEU A 148 -6.11 -19.58 -84.04
N GLY A 149 -6.73 -19.17 -85.14
CA GLY A 149 -7.73 -18.11 -85.19
C GLY A 149 -7.45 -17.07 -86.28
N LEU A 150 -8.46 -16.24 -86.59
CA LEU A 150 -8.32 -15.11 -87.51
C LEU A 150 -7.22 -14.16 -86.99
N GLU A 151 -6.21 -13.87 -87.80
CA GLU A 151 -5.10 -12.95 -87.44
C GLU A 151 -4.31 -13.32 -86.16
N ALA A 152 -4.36 -14.59 -85.72
CA ALA A 152 -3.54 -15.06 -84.61
C ALA A 152 -2.05 -15.09 -85.02
N GLU A 153 -1.14 -14.65 -84.15
CA GLU A 153 0.28 -14.48 -84.48
C GLU A 153 1.19 -15.02 -83.36
N ALA A 154 1.92 -16.08 -83.65
CA ALA A 154 2.95 -16.69 -82.80
C ALA A 154 4.33 -16.45 -83.45
N LYS A 155 5.08 -15.45 -82.95
CA LYS A 155 6.24 -14.88 -83.67
C LYS A 155 7.55 -15.63 -83.45
N GLN A 156 7.74 -16.20 -82.27
CA GLN A 156 8.99 -16.83 -81.85
C GLN A 156 8.82 -18.33 -81.61
N ASN A 157 9.94 -19.04 -81.44
CA ASN A 157 9.94 -20.49 -81.30
C ASN A 157 9.07 -20.94 -80.12
N GLU A 158 8.36 -22.05 -80.30
CA GLU A 158 7.54 -22.72 -79.26
C GLU A 158 6.46 -21.80 -78.63
N SER A 159 6.13 -20.69 -79.28
CA SER A 159 5.08 -19.78 -78.84
C SER A 159 3.69 -20.24 -79.30
N ILE A 160 2.66 -19.92 -78.54
CA ILE A 160 1.27 -20.36 -78.75
C ILE A 160 0.34 -19.15 -78.75
N ALA A 161 -0.38 -18.90 -79.85
CA ALA A 161 -1.40 -17.87 -79.99
C ALA A 161 -2.74 -18.49 -80.42
N ILE A 162 -3.77 -18.40 -79.58
CA ILE A 162 -5.08 -19.01 -79.83
C ILE A 162 -6.20 -17.97 -79.63
N GLY A 163 -6.87 -17.57 -80.70
CA GLY A 163 -7.98 -16.60 -80.69
C GLY A 163 -7.84 -15.51 -81.75
N HIS A 164 -8.92 -14.76 -81.98
CA HIS A 164 -8.92 -13.66 -82.96
C HIS A 164 -7.96 -12.56 -82.52
N ALA A 165 -6.95 -12.28 -83.36
CA ALA A 165 -5.88 -11.31 -83.13
C ALA A 165 -5.05 -11.56 -81.84
N ALA A 166 -4.99 -12.81 -81.36
CA ALA A 166 -4.10 -13.19 -80.26
C ALA A 166 -2.63 -13.12 -80.71
N LYS A 167 -1.75 -12.59 -79.85
CA LYS A 167 -0.32 -12.40 -80.15
C LYS A 167 0.57 -13.02 -79.08
N ALA A 168 1.49 -13.87 -79.50
CA ALA A 168 2.60 -14.36 -78.68
C ALA A 168 3.91 -13.87 -79.34
N ASP A 169 4.42 -12.74 -78.85
CA ASP A 169 5.48 -11.98 -79.53
C ASP A 169 6.89 -12.53 -79.24
N GLU A 170 7.06 -13.32 -78.17
CA GLU A 170 8.36 -13.73 -77.63
C GLU A 170 8.49 -15.26 -77.40
N LEU A 171 9.71 -15.74 -77.11
CA LEU A 171 10.03 -17.16 -76.91
C LEU A 171 9.20 -17.80 -75.78
N HIS A 172 8.64 -19.00 -76.03
CA HIS A 172 7.74 -19.74 -75.13
C HIS A 172 6.50 -18.97 -74.64
N ALA A 173 6.15 -17.85 -75.29
CA ALA A 173 4.99 -17.06 -74.89
C ALA A 173 3.67 -17.79 -75.23
N ILE A 174 2.69 -17.70 -74.34
CA ILE A 174 1.36 -18.29 -74.51
C ILE A 174 0.32 -17.19 -74.45
N SER A 175 -0.50 -17.09 -75.49
CA SER A 175 -1.54 -16.08 -75.63
C SER A 175 -2.84 -16.72 -76.07
N MET A 176 -3.92 -16.57 -75.28
CA MET A 176 -5.20 -17.21 -75.54
C MET A 176 -6.37 -16.25 -75.28
N GLY A 177 -7.12 -15.90 -76.33
CA GLY A 177 -8.29 -15.02 -76.25
C GLY A 177 -8.35 -13.94 -77.34
N TYR A 178 -9.43 -13.17 -77.36
CA TYR A 178 -9.57 -12.03 -78.28
C TYR A 178 -8.55 -10.94 -77.95
N LYS A 179 -7.64 -10.61 -78.86
CA LYS A 179 -6.58 -9.60 -78.67
C LYS A 179 -5.70 -9.83 -77.42
N ALA A 180 -5.60 -11.07 -76.92
CA ALA A 180 -4.62 -11.40 -75.89
C ALA A 180 -3.21 -11.13 -76.43
N ASN A 181 -2.31 -10.58 -75.62
CA ASN A 181 -0.94 -10.34 -76.01
C ASN A 181 0.03 -10.78 -74.91
N ALA A 182 0.92 -11.73 -75.23
CA ALA A 182 2.09 -12.06 -74.43
C ALA A 182 3.33 -11.46 -75.13
N LYS A 183 3.80 -10.31 -74.63
CA LYS A 183 4.88 -9.49 -75.22
C LYS A 183 6.27 -9.84 -74.72
N SER A 184 6.39 -10.77 -73.78
CA SER A 184 7.63 -11.08 -73.08
C SER A 184 7.86 -12.57 -73.00
N GLN A 185 9.14 -12.97 -72.92
CA GLN A 185 9.56 -14.37 -72.84
C GLN A 185 8.88 -15.10 -71.67
N ASN A 186 8.45 -16.34 -71.92
CA ASN A 186 7.69 -17.18 -70.98
C ASN A 186 6.40 -16.51 -70.44
N GLY A 187 5.91 -15.44 -71.09
CA GLY A 187 4.71 -14.73 -70.68
C GLY A 187 3.45 -15.51 -71.04
N ILE A 188 2.49 -15.57 -70.10
CA ILE A 188 1.20 -16.22 -70.28
C ILE A 188 0.10 -15.15 -70.21
N SER A 189 -0.70 -15.02 -71.26
CA SER A 189 -1.78 -14.04 -71.40
C SER A 189 -3.08 -14.75 -71.79
N ILE A 190 -4.04 -14.86 -70.87
CA ILE A 190 -5.27 -15.63 -71.08
C ILE A 190 -6.51 -14.76 -70.77
N GLY A 191 -7.29 -14.45 -71.79
CA GLY A 191 -8.49 -13.62 -71.68
C GLY A 191 -8.59 -12.58 -72.79
N ALA A 192 -9.70 -11.87 -72.87
CA ALA A 192 -9.85 -10.80 -73.85
C ALA A 192 -9.00 -9.59 -73.44
N GLU A 193 -8.20 -9.06 -74.36
CA GLU A 193 -7.41 -7.84 -74.19
C GLU A 193 -6.39 -7.90 -73.03
N THR A 194 -5.94 -9.09 -72.65
CA THR A 194 -4.87 -9.27 -71.65
C THR A 194 -3.51 -8.89 -72.21
N VAL A 195 -2.64 -8.33 -71.36
CA VAL A 195 -1.27 -7.97 -71.75
C VAL A 195 -0.25 -8.49 -70.72
N ALA A 196 0.47 -9.56 -71.06
CA ALA A 196 1.61 -10.06 -70.30
C ALA A 196 2.90 -9.49 -70.91
N ASP A 197 3.32 -8.33 -70.43
CA ASP A 197 4.46 -7.59 -70.97
C ASP A 197 5.69 -7.64 -70.03
N GLY A 198 5.61 -8.45 -68.98
CA GLY A 198 6.70 -8.81 -68.11
C GLY A 198 7.23 -10.23 -68.38
N GLN A 199 8.53 -10.45 -68.23
CA GLN A 199 9.12 -11.80 -68.36
C GLN A 199 8.55 -12.75 -67.30
N ASN A 200 8.39 -14.03 -67.64
CA ASN A 200 7.85 -15.06 -66.73
C ASN A 200 6.51 -14.69 -66.07
N SER A 201 5.75 -13.73 -66.64
CA SER A 201 4.53 -13.22 -66.03
C SER A 201 3.31 -13.99 -66.49
N ILE A 202 2.32 -14.12 -65.59
CA ILE A 202 1.06 -14.78 -65.86
C ILE A 202 -0.05 -13.74 -65.71
N VAL A 203 -0.85 -13.54 -66.75
CA VAL A 203 -1.95 -12.57 -66.80
C VAL A 203 -3.22 -13.27 -67.27
N ILE A 204 -4.23 -13.29 -66.41
CA ILE A 204 -5.49 -14.00 -66.66
C ILE A 204 -6.68 -13.09 -66.33
N GLY A 205 -7.58 -12.91 -67.30
CA GLY A 205 -8.86 -12.21 -67.13
C GLY A 205 -8.93 -10.89 -67.89
N LYS A 206 -10.14 -10.53 -68.34
CA LYS A 206 -10.37 -9.44 -69.32
C LYS A 206 -9.69 -8.12 -68.91
N GLY A 207 -8.93 -7.53 -69.83
CA GLY A 207 -8.32 -6.20 -69.66
C GLY A 207 -7.18 -6.14 -68.62
N SER A 208 -6.85 -7.26 -67.98
CA SER A 208 -5.76 -7.32 -67.01
C SER A 208 -4.40 -7.24 -67.70
N LYS A 209 -3.43 -6.65 -67.00
CA LYS A 209 -2.10 -6.43 -67.57
C LYS A 209 -1.00 -6.34 -66.55
N THR A 210 0.19 -6.72 -66.97
CA THR A 210 1.42 -6.15 -66.44
C THR A 210 1.79 -4.95 -67.30
N SER A 211 2.17 -3.81 -66.72
CA SER A 211 2.60 -2.62 -67.48
C SER A 211 3.74 -1.88 -66.79
N GLU A 212 4.46 -1.00 -67.48
CA GLU A 212 5.48 -0.17 -66.81
C GLU A 212 4.88 0.76 -65.74
N LEU A 213 5.69 1.07 -64.73
CA LEU A 213 5.44 2.20 -63.84
C LEU A 213 5.54 3.50 -64.62
N THR A 214 4.61 4.40 -64.35
CA THR A 214 4.51 5.73 -64.93
C THR A 214 4.67 6.79 -63.84
N ASP A 215 5.09 7.99 -64.21
CA ASP A 215 5.20 9.11 -63.26
C ASP A 215 3.86 9.42 -62.57
N GLU A 216 2.74 9.14 -63.26
CA GLU A 216 1.37 9.26 -62.74
C GLU A 216 1.06 8.34 -61.55
N ASP A 217 1.84 7.27 -61.34
CA ASP A 217 1.65 6.33 -60.24
C ASP A 217 2.15 6.88 -58.89
N GLY A 218 2.87 8.01 -58.87
CA GLY A 218 3.19 8.76 -57.66
C GLY A 218 4.16 8.08 -56.68
N ILE A 219 4.84 6.99 -57.08
CA ILE A 219 5.69 6.20 -56.18
C ILE A 219 7.19 6.51 -56.24
N GLY A 220 7.64 7.38 -57.16
CA GLY A 220 8.98 7.99 -57.16
C GLY A 220 10.14 7.00 -57.35
N LEU A 221 10.06 6.05 -58.29
CA LEU A 221 11.10 5.03 -58.48
C LEU A 221 11.36 4.65 -59.94
N ALA A 222 12.59 4.16 -60.16
CA ALA A 222 13.20 3.77 -61.43
C ALA A 222 12.45 2.65 -62.15
N LYS A 223 12.45 2.70 -63.49
CA LYS A 223 11.95 1.63 -64.37
C LYS A 223 12.69 0.33 -64.05
N LYS A 224 12.01 -0.60 -63.39
CA LYS A 224 12.51 -1.97 -63.16
C LYS A 224 11.94 -2.90 -64.23
N PRO A 225 12.61 -4.04 -64.52
CA PRO A 225 12.02 -5.11 -65.32
C PRO A 225 10.71 -5.56 -64.66
N ARG A 226 9.86 -6.35 -65.32
CA ARG A 226 8.55 -6.78 -64.77
C ARG A 226 8.46 -8.29 -64.66
N ASP A 227 9.45 -8.85 -63.99
CA ASP A 227 9.67 -10.28 -63.95
C ASP A 227 8.75 -11.00 -62.94
N ALA A 228 8.36 -12.23 -63.30
CA ALA A 228 7.70 -13.22 -62.44
C ALA A 228 6.50 -12.70 -61.64
N SER A 229 5.64 -11.90 -62.29
CA SER A 229 4.40 -11.40 -61.68
C SER A 229 3.17 -12.20 -62.09
N VAL A 230 2.22 -12.35 -61.17
CA VAL A 230 0.95 -13.05 -61.38
C VAL A 230 -0.20 -12.05 -61.26
N VAL A 231 -1.01 -11.92 -62.31
CA VAL A 231 -2.17 -11.03 -62.39
C VAL A 231 -3.40 -11.86 -62.78
N ILE A 232 -4.40 -11.93 -61.91
CA ILE A 232 -5.63 -12.70 -62.12
C ILE A 232 -6.85 -11.86 -61.78
N GLY A 233 -7.67 -11.51 -62.75
CA GLY A 233 -8.88 -10.72 -62.52
C GLY A 233 -9.27 -9.89 -63.72
N VAL A 234 -10.37 -9.14 -63.58
CA VAL A 234 -10.82 -8.20 -64.61
C VAL A 234 -10.23 -6.83 -64.31
N ASP A 235 -9.60 -6.22 -65.31
CA ASP A 235 -8.96 -4.89 -65.23
C ASP A 235 -7.94 -4.76 -64.08
N SER A 236 -7.34 -5.86 -63.63
CA SER A 236 -6.26 -5.84 -62.65
C SER A 236 -4.93 -5.46 -63.28
N VAL A 237 -4.10 -4.74 -62.52
CA VAL A 237 -2.85 -4.17 -63.03
C VAL A 237 -1.71 -4.42 -62.06
N SER A 238 -0.64 -5.05 -62.54
CA SER A 238 0.65 -5.03 -61.86
C SER A 238 1.63 -4.17 -62.61
N LYS A 239 2.41 -3.35 -61.89
CA LYS A 239 3.42 -2.48 -62.49
C LYS A 239 4.87 -2.78 -62.08
N ASN A 240 5.12 -3.82 -61.28
CA ASN A 240 6.44 -4.10 -60.71
C ASN A 240 6.79 -5.60 -60.73
N GLN A 241 7.93 -6.00 -60.15
CA GLN A 241 8.45 -7.38 -60.13
C GLN A 241 7.95 -8.19 -58.95
N TYR A 242 7.90 -9.51 -59.13
CA TYR A 242 7.60 -10.49 -58.08
C TYR A 242 6.28 -10.20 -57.35
N THR A 243 5.30 -9.68 -58.09
CA THR A 243 4.02 -9.27 -57.51
C THR A 243 2.93 -10.31 -57.72
N ILE A 244 1.93 -10.29 -56.84
CA ILE A 244 0.70 -11.05 -57.02
C ILE A 244 -0.48 -10.08 -56.94
N THR A 245 -1.27 -10.00 -58.01
CA THR A 245 -2.45 -9.14 -58.13
C THR A 245 -3.66 -9.98 -58.46
N MET A 246 -4.63 -10.05 -57.56
CA MET A 246 -5.82 -10.87 -57.77
C MET A 246 -7.11 -10.12 -57.42
N GLY A 247 -8.09 -10.13 -58.33
CA GLY A 247 -9.38 -9.49 -58.13
C GLY A 247 -9.70 -8.41 -59.17
N HIS A 248 -10.94 -7.94 -59.15
CA HIS A 248 -11.41 -6.91 -60.07
C HIS A 248 -10.81 -5.54 -59.72
N ARG A 249 -10.14 -4.89 -60.69
CA ARG A 249 -9.43 -3.61 -60.50
C ARG A 249 -8.41 -3.59 -59.36
N ALA A 250 -7.87 -4.75 -58.97
CA ALA A 250 -6.77 -4.83 -58.01
C ALA A 250 -5.48 -4.26 -58.62
N GLN A 251 -4.63 -3.66 -57.80
CA GLN A 251 -3.43 -2.96 -58.27
C GLN A 251 -2.21 -3.21 -57.37
N THR A 252 -1.09 -3.63 -57.96
CA THR A 252 0.23 -3.63 -57.30
C THR A 252 1.19 -2.68 -58.01
N LEU A 253 1.84 -1.81 -57.24
CA LEU A 253 2.87 -0.89 -57.73
C LEU A 253 4.23 -1.13 -57.06
N GLY A 254 4.24 -1.68 -55.85
CA GLY A 254 5.46 -2.03 -55.13
C GLY A 254 6.09 -3.34 -55.62
N GLN A 255 7.40 -3.46 -55.49
CA GLN A 255 8.13 -4.71 -55.69
C GLN A 255 7.75 -5.71 -54.58
N ASP A 256 7.78 -7.02 -54.86
CA ASP A 256 7.53 -8.08 -53.86
C ASP A 256 6.18 -7.92 -53.12
N SER A 257 5.20 -7.32 -53.80
CA SER A 257 3.94 -6.87 -53.20
C SER A 257 2.75 -7.73 -53.61
N PHE A 258 1.75 -7.77 -52.74
CA PHE A 258 0.59 -8.63 -52.87
C PHE A 258 -0.70 -7.83 -52.75
N ALA A 259 -1.55 -7.80 -53.78
CA ALA A 259 -2.88 -7.22 -53.73
C ALA A 259 -3.94 -8.28 -54.07
N PHE A 260 -4.87 -8.54 -53.16
CA PHE A 260 -5.94 -9.52 -53.35
C PHE A 260 -7.29 -8.94 -52.91
N GLY A 261 -8.28 -8.90 -53.81
CA GLY A 261 -9.61 -8.36 -53.55
C GLY A 261 -10.05 -7.31 -54.56
N ASN A 262 -11.34 -6.96 -54.55
CA ASN A 262 -11.88 -5.91 -55.42
C ASN A 262 -11.30 -4.54 -55.04
N GLU A 263 -10.68 -3.83 -55.98
CA GLU A 263 -10.07 -2.52 -55.78
C GLU A 263 -8.98 -2.47 -54.67
N SER A 264 -8.33 -3.60 -54.35
CA SER A 264 -7.19 -3.61 -53.40
C SER A 264 -5.95 -2.99 -54.03
N LYS A 265 -5.14 -2.28 -53.22
CA LYS A 265 -3.97 -1.53 -53.70
C LYS A 265 -2.76 -1.74 -52.79
N ALA A 266 -1.69 -2.30 -53.32
CA ALA A 266 -0.38 -2.40 -52.66
C ALA A 266 0.63 -1.52 -53.41
N ARG A 267 0.88 -0.29 -52.90
CA ARG A 267 1.55 0.76 -53.67
C ARG A 267 3.06 0.87 -53.45
N LYS A 268 3.58 0.42 -52.30
CA LYS A 268 5.03 0.49 -51.98
C LYS A 268 5.63 -0.91 -51.81
N ASP A 269 6.96 -0.99 -51.82
CA ASP A 269 7.68 -2.25 -51.80
C ASP A 269 7.33 -3.11 -50.58
N ARG A 270 7.18 -4.42 -50.80
CA ARG A 270 6.80 -5.44 -49.82
C ARG A 270 5.48 -5.12 -49.10
N ALA A 271 4.58 -4.40 -49.78
CA ALA A 271 3.25 -4.09 -49.25
C ALA A 271 2.26 -5.23 -49.52
N ILE A 272 1.39 -5.51 -48.55
CA ILE A 272 0.36 -6.55 -48.62
C ILE A 272 -1.01 -5.91 -48.40
N ALA A 273 -1.88 -5.94 -49.42
CA ALA A 273 -3.26 -5.47 -49.36
C ALA A 273 -4.23 -6.62 -49.64
N PHE A 274 -4.98 -7.06 -48.63
CA PHE A 274 -5.90 -8.20 -48.74
C PHE A 274 -7.31 -7.83 -48.29
N GLY A 275 -8.28 -7.86 -49.20
CA GLY A 275 -9.68 -7.53 -48.96
C GLY A 275 -10.20 -6.52 -49.96
N GLU A 276 -11.49 -6.22 -49.86
CA GLU A 276 -12.11 -5.21 -50.72
C GLU A 276 -11.68 -3.79 -50.32
N ARG A 277 -11.28 -2.98 -51.31
CA ARG A 277 -10.84 -1.58 -51.14
C ARG A 277 -9.75 -1.39 -50.07
N THR A 278 -8.87 -2.37 -49.90
CA THR A 278 -7.72 -2.25 -49.00
C THR A 278 -6.60 -1.44 -49.61
N ILE A 279 -5.88 -0.71 -48.77
CA ILE A 279 -4.79 0.15 -49.18
C ILE A 279 -3.56 -0.11 -48.30
N ALA A 280 -2.48 -0.57 -48.91
CA ALA A 280 -1.16 -0.69 -48.29
C ALA A 280 -0.20 0.27 -49.03
N ASP A 281 -0.07 1.49 -48.49
CA ASP A 281 0.68 2.61 -49.08
C ASP A 281 2.07 2.80 -48.45
N GLY A 282 2.39 2.06 -47.39
CA GLY A 282 3.71 2.06 -46.76
C GLY A 282 4.64 0.99 -47.27
N GLU A 283 5.95 1.24 -47.25
CA GLU A 283 6.95 0.18 -47.42
C GLU A 283 6.89 -0.82 -46.26
N ASN A 284 6.97 -2.13 -46.53
CA ASN A 284 6.76 -3.20 -45.54
C ASN A 284 5.39 -3.12 -44.82
N SER A 285 4.38 -2.53 -45.45
CA SER A 285 3.06 -2.36 -44.82
C SER A 285 2.13 -3.53 -45.11
N MET A 286 1.19 -3.80 -44.19
CA MET A 286 0.21 -4.86 -44.35
C MET A 286 -1.19 -4.36 -43.96
N ALA A 287 -2.15 -4.43 -44.89
CA ALA A 287 -3.56 -4.08 -44.70
C ALA A 287 -4.45 -5.30 -45.02
N LEU A 288 -5.18 -5.80 -44.02
CA LEU A 288 -6.02 -7.01 -44.12
C LEU A 288 -7.46 -6.69 -43.65
N GLY A 289 -8.46 -6.87 -44.52
CA GLY A 289 -9.90 -6.67 -44.24
C GLY A 289 -10.52 -5.49 -45.00
N SER A 290 -11.83 -5.53 -45.30
CA SER A 290 -12.47 -4.50 -46.15
C SER A 290 -12.20 -3.07 -45.67
N LYS A 291 -11.72 -2.21 -46.57
CA LYS A 291 -11.33 -0.81 -46.31
C LYS A 291 -10.23 -0.61 -45.26
N ALA A 292 -9.44 -1.64 -44.94
CA ALA A 292 -8.25 -1.48 -44.10
C ALA A 292 -7.18 -0.64 -44.81
N GLY A 293 -6.48 0.20 -44.06
CA GLY A 293 -5.47 1.13 -44.56
C GLY A 293 -4.19 1.13 -43.73
N ALA A 294 -3.06 0.80 -44.36
CA ALA A 294 -1.73 0.82 -43.79
C ALA A 294 -0.88 1.81 -44.60
N TYR A 295 -0.73 3.05 -44.10
CA TYR A 295 -0.40 4.20 -44.95
C TYR A 295 1.10 4.56 -44.99
N THR A 296 1.89 4.06 -44.04
CA THR A 296 3.28 4.49 -43.84
C THR A 296 4.21 3.29 -43.56
N VAL A 297 5.51 3.54 -43.47
CA VAL A 297 6.52 2.48 -43.38
C VAL A 297 6.31 1.58 -42.15
N ASN A 298 6.47 0.27 -42.34
CA ASN A 298 6.38 -0.77 -41.30
C ASN A 298 5.05 -0.80 -40.52
N THR A 299 3.92 -0.43 -41.15
CA THR A 299 2.60 -0.44 -40.49
C THR A 299 1.80 -1.72 -40.70
N LEU A 300 0.97 -2.07 -39.72
CA LEU A 300 0.03 -3.18 -39.78
C LEU A 300 -1.40 -2.70 -39.51
N ALA A 301 -2.33 -2.93 -40.43
CA ALA A 301 -3.76 -2.69 -40.26
C ALA A 301 -4.56 -3.98 -40.50
N PHE A 302 -5.20 -4.51 -39.46
CA PHE A 302 -5.96 -5.76 -39.52
C PHE A 302 -7.39 -5.54 -39.02
N GLY A 303 -8.39 -5.86 -39.84
CA GLY A 303 -9.81 -5.72 -39.55
C GLY A 303 -10.50 -4.69 -40.46
N ALA A 304 -11.82 -4.85 -40.64
CA ALA A 304 -12.56 -3.97 -41.54
C ALA A 304 -12.50 -2.50 -41.06
N GLY A 305 -12.02 -1.61 -41.92
CA GLY A 305 -11.81 -0.20 -41.64
C GLY A 305 -10.69 0.12 -40.63
N ALA A 306 -9.81 -0.83 -40.30
CA ALA A 306 -8.63 -0.54 -39.47
C ALA A 306 -7.67 0.42 -40.19
N GLN A 307 -7.10 1.40 -39.48
CA GLN A 307 -6.25 2.43 -40.06
C GLN A 307 -4.97 2.66 -39.26
N ALA A 308 -3.83 2.22 -39.79
CA ALA A 308 -2.50 2.54 -39.27
C ALA A 308 -1.87 3.65 -40.12
N LYS A 309 -1.86 4.89 -39.60
CA LYS A 309 -1.54 6.09 -40.39
C LYS A 309 -0.12 6.60 -40.26
N GLU A 310 0.58 6.24 -39.20
CA GLU A 310 1.92 6.76 -38.89
C GLU A 310 2.95 5.63 -38.81
N SER A 311 4.24 5.97 -38.95
CA SER A 311 5.33 4.99 -39.05
C SER A 311 5.30 4.00 -37.88
N GLN A 312 5.48 2.72 -38.19
CA GLN A 312 5.49 1.60 -37.23
C GLN A 312 4.19 1.43 -36.42
N ALA A 313 3.08 2.04 -36.86
CA ALA A 313 1.79 1.88 -36.21
C ALA A 313 1.15 0.51 -36.47
N ILE A 314 0.47 -0.02 -35.46
CA ILE A 314 -0.27 -1.29 -35.50
C ILE A 314 -1.72 -1.02 -35.12
N SER A 315 -2.67 -1.34 -36.00
CA SER A 315 -4.12 -1.25 -35.76
C SER A 315 -4.77 -2.61 -35.99
N ILE A 316 -5.37 -3.21 -34.97
CA ILE A 316 -6.01 -4.53 -35.03
C ILE A 316 -7.43 -4.43 -34.46
N GLY A 317 -8.45 -4.62 -35.29
CA GLY A 317 -9.86 -4.59 -34.90
C GLY A 317 -10.72 -3.79 -35.86
N ASN A 318 -12.05 -4.01 -35.83
CA ASN A 318 -12.97 -3.24 -36.66
C ASN A 318 -12.88 -1.75 -36.32
N LYS A 319 -12.56 -0.92 -37.31
CA LYS A 319 -12.36 0.53 -37.15
C LYS A 319 -11.35 0.91 -36.06
N ALA A 320 -10.32 0.08 -35.80
CA ALA A 320 -9.20 0.49 -34.93
C ALA A 320 -8.35 1.57 -35.64
N HIS A 321 -7.91 2.60 -34.94
CA HIS A 321 -7.16 3.72 -35.52
C HIS A 321 -5.89 4.03 -34.73
N SER A 322 -4.75 3.83 -35.38
CA SER A 322 -3.43 4.19 -34.86
C SER A 322 -2.92 5.40 -35.63
N ASN A 323 -3.27 6.61 -35.16
CA ASN A 323 -2.86 7.89 -35.74
C ASN A 323 -1.53 8.41 -35.17
N GLY A 324 -0.79 7.56 -34.45
CA GLY A 324 0.44 7.91 -33.74
C GLY A 324 1.66 7.15 -34.21
N GLU A 325 2.85 7.76 -34.20
CA GLU A 325 4.11 7.06 -34.48
C GLU A 325 4.39 6.01 -33.41
N ASN A 326 4.82 4.79 -33.80
CA ASN A 326 5.03 3.66 -32.88
C ASN A 326 3.78 3.33 -32.03
N SER A 327 2.58 3.62 -32.53
CA SER A 327 1.36 3.39 -31.75
C SER A 327 0.74 2.02 -32.00
N ILE A 328 0.06 1.49 -30.99
CA ILE A 328 -0.63 0.21 -31.03
C ILE A 328 -2.08 0.44 -30.65
N SER A 329 -3.02 0.05 -31.50
CA SER A 329 -4.47 0.14 -31.25
C SER A 329 -5.10 -1.22 -31.51
N ILE A 330 -5.54 -1.91 -30.47
CA ILE A 330 -6.08 -3.26 -30.53
C ILE A 330 -7.49 -3.26 -29.92
N GLY A 331 -8.50 -3.61 -30.71
CA GLY A 331 -9.90 -3.66 -30.31
C GLY A 331 -10.81 -2.81 -31.20
N THR A 332 -12.10 -3.13 -31.23
CA THR A 332 -13.09 -2.39 -32.04
C THR A 332 -13.12 -0.92 -31.66
N THR A 333 -12.94 -0.01 -32.62
CA THR A 333 -12.95 1.44 -32.39
C THR A 333 -11.92 1.89 -31.34
N SER A 334 -10.86 1.12 -31.10
CA SER A 334 -9.70 1.60 -30.34
C SER A 334 -9.04 2.76 -31.09
N LEU A 335 -8.48 3.70 -30.35
CA LEU A 335 -7.93 4.95 -30.88
C LEU A 335 -6.63 5.33 -30.16
N VAL A 336 -5.56 5.54 -30.92
CA VAL A 336 -4.37 6.27 -30.46
C VAL A 336 -4.20 7.53 -31.30
N GLY A 337 -4.20 8.68 -30.64
CA GLY A 337 -4.18 10.00 -31.26
C GLY A 337 -5.52 10.41 -31.84
N LYS A 338 -5.82 11.70 -31.80
CA LYS A 338 -7.08 12.24 -32.32
C LYS A 338 -7.23 11.95 -33.81
N VAL A 339 -8.48 11.66 -34.20
CA VAL A 339 -8.85 11.68 -35.62
C VAL A 339 -9.06 13.14 -35.98
N GLY A 340 -8.08 13.76 -36.66
CA GLY A 340 -8.33 15.05 -37.28
C GLY A 340 -9.56 14.96 -38.18
N GLN A 341 -10.49 15.93 -38.10
CA GLN A 341 -11.54 16.06 -39.11
C GLN A 341 -10.85 16.17 -40.48
N TYR A 342 -11.11 15.23 -41.38
CA TYR A 342 -10.56 15.18 -42.74
C TYR A 342 -9.08 14.83 -42.91
N GLY A 343 -8.61 13.78 -42.23
CA GLY A 343 -7.63 12.84 -42.82
C GLY A 343 -6.22 13.35 -43.13
N MET A 344 -5.88 14.61 -42.83
CA MET A 344 -4.53 15.15 -42.91
C MET A 344 -4.30 16.08 -41.72
N SER A 345 -3.49 15.64 -40.75
CA SER A 345 -3.03 16.48 -39.64
C SER A 345 -1.94 17.41 -40.12
N THR A 346 -2.31 18.61 -40.58
CA THR A 346 -1.39 19.75 -40.56
C THR A 346 -1.65 20.53 -39.28
N GLY A 347 -1.00 20.13 -38.18
CA GLY A 347 -0.93 20.92 -36.95
C GLY A 347 -1.40 20.24 -35.66
N GLU A 348 -1.99 19.04 -35.68
CA GLU A 348 -2.30 18.31 -34.45
C GLU A 348 -1.08 17.50 -33.97
N LYS A 349 -0.83 17.53 -32.65
CA LYS A 349 0.24 16.80 -31.98
C LYS A 349 0.11 15.30 -32.27
N ILE A 350 1.03 14.74 -33.04
CA ILE A 350 1.15 13.29 -33.24
C ILE A 350 1.43 12.64 -31.90
N VAL A 351 0.56 11.72 -31.48
CA VAL A 351 0.73 10.93 -30.25
C VAL A 351 1.77 9.85 -30.50
N LYS A 352 2.94 9.93 -29.87
CA LYS A 352 4.01 8.94 -30.05
C LYS A 352 3.97 7.86 -28.98
N ASN A 353 4.20 6.61 -29.37
CA ASN A 353 4.32 5.45 -28.45
C ASN A 353 3.05 5.19 -27.61
N GLY A 354 1.87 5.54 -28.10
CA GLY A 354 0.61 5.26 -27.41
C GLY A 354 0.17 3.81 -27.63
N THR A 355 -0.33 3.16 -26.59
CA THR A 355 -0.85 1.78 -26.65
C THR A 355 -2.29 1.76 -26.16
N ALA A 356 -3.24 1.48 -27.04
CA ALA A 356 -4.65 1.32 -26.75
C ALA A 356 -5.07 -0.13 -26.93
N ILE A 357 -5.43 -0.84 -25.86
CA ILE A 357 -5.87 -2.24 -25.90
C ILE A 357 -7.26 -2.34 -25.26
N GLY A 358 -8.26 -2.74 -26.04
CA GLY A 358 -9.66 -2.85 -25.65
C GLY A 358 -10.59 -2.09 -26.59
N GLY A 359 -11.86 -2.49 -26.68
CA GLY A 359 -12.83 -1.80 -27.53
C GLY A 359 -13.13 -0.39 -27.01
N TYR A 360 -13.20 0.60 -27.90
CA TYR A 360 -13.41 2.02 -27.55
C TYR A 360 -12.36 2.59 -26.59
N SER A 361 -11.18 1.97 -26.50
CA SER A 361 -10.06 2.52 -25.72
C SER A 361 -9.47 3.73 -26.46
N ASN A 362 -9.06 4.76 -25.71
CA ASN A 362 -8.57 6.02 -26.28
C ASN A 362 -7.27 6.48 -25.61
N VAL A 363 -6.24 6.79 -26.40
CA VAL A 363 -4.97 7.37 -25.94
C VAL A 363 -4.71 8.68 -26.69
N ASP A 364 -4.89 9.80 -26.01
CA ASP A 364 -4.71 11.15 -26.57
C ASP A 364 -3.36 11.79 -26.19
N ALA A 365 -2.45 11.04 -25.57
CA ALA A 365 -1.18 11.55 -25.09
C ALA A 365 0.01 10.59 -25.30
N ASN A 366 1.19 11.17 -25.51
CA ASN A 366 2.44 10.44 -25.76
C ASN A 366 2.71 9.40 -24.67
N GLY A 367 3.13 8.19 -25.05
CA GLY A 367 3.47 7.12 -24.10
C GLY A 367 2.31 6.65 -23.23
N GLY A 368 1.08 7.08 -23.50
CA GLY A 368 -0.10 6.64 -22.77
C GLY A 368 -0.41 5.17 -23.04
N THR A 369 -0.83 4.44 -22.01
CA THR A 369 -1.18 3.01 -22.13
C THR A 369 -2.56 2.77 -21.57
N THR A 370 -3.46 2.20 -22.37
CA THR A 370 -4.74 1.69 -21.89
C THR A 370 -4.85 0.19 -22.08
N ILE A 371 -5.47 -0.48 -21.10
CA ILE A 371 -5.78 -1.90 -21.13
C ILE A 371 -7.20 -2.10 -20.57
N GLY A 372 -8.16 -2.43 -21.43
CA GLY A 372 -9.58 -2.57 -21.11
C GLY A 372 -10.46 -1.73 -22.04
N SER A 373 -11.74 -2.09 -22.18
CA SER A 373 -12.69 -1.33 -23.01
C SER A 373 -13.04 0.03 -22.39
N PHE A 374 -13.36 1.03 -23.20
CA PHE A 374 -13.78 2.38 -22.74
C PHE A 374 -12.77 3.10 -21.83
N THR A 375 -11.51 2.68 -21.89
CA THR A 375 -10.41 3.29 -21.14
C THR A 375 -9.93 4.55 -21.82
N THR A 376 -9.47 5.54 -21.05
CA THR A 376 -8.95 6.80 -21.60
C THR A 376 -7.67 7.23 -20.91
N VAL A 377 -6.66 7.62 -21.69
CA VAL A 377 -5.45 8.31 -21.19
C VAL A 377 -5.33 9.67 -21.86
N ASN A 378 -5.37 10.73 -21.04
CA ASN A 378 -5.31 12.13 -21.51
C ASN A 378 -3.96 12.80 -21.22
N ASN A 379 -3.10 12.18 -20.41
CA ASN A 379 -1.82 12.75 -19.99
C ASN A 379 -0.65 11.87 -20.43
N GLU A 380 0.46 12.51 -20.77
CA GLU A 380 1.67 11.85 -21.26
C GLU A 380 2.19 10.84 -20.24
N GLY A 381 2.41 9.59 -20.66
CA GLY A 381 2.86 8.49 -19.81
C GLY A 381 1.82 7.93 -18.83
N GLY A 382 0.57 8.38 -18.88
CA GLY A 382 -0.50 7.84 -18.03
C GLY A 382 -0.87 6.40 -18.39
N VAL A 383 -1.35 5.64 -17.41
CA VAL A 383 -1.75 4.23 -17.59
C VAL A 383 -3.17 4.04 -17.08
N ALA A 384 -4.10 3.56 -17.91
CA ALA A 384 -5.46 3.22 -17.50
C ALA A 384 -5.72 1.71 -17.61
N LEU A 385 -6.06 1.07 -16.49
CA LEU A 385 -6.21 -0.40 -16.39
C LEU A 385 -7.64 -0.78 -15.98
N GLY A 386 -8.28 -1.65 -16.76
CA GLY A 386 -9.65 -2.12 -16.56
C GLY A 386 -10.71 -1.21 -17.22
N ILE A 387 -11.90 -1.77 -17.48
CA ILE A 387 -13.00 -1.08 -18.18
C ILE A 387 -13.32 0.30 -17.56
N ASP A 388 -13.62 1.32 -18.37
CA ASP A 388 -13.97 2.67 -17.92
C ASP A 388 -12.92 3.41 -17.07
N SER A 389 -11.68 2.90 -16.96
CA SER A 389 -10.61 3.59 -16.25
C SER A 389 -10.13 4.82 -17.03
N ILE A 390 -9.91 5.92 -16.31
CA ILE A 390 -9.46 7.20 -16.88
C ILE A 390 -8.19 7.63 -16.16
N ALA A 391 -7.11 7.84 -16.93
CA ALA A 391 -5.85 8.41 -16.46
C ALA A 391 -5.75 9.88 -16.91
N ASP A 392 -6.30 10.78 -16.09
CA ASP A 392 -6.38 12.22 -16.31
C ASP A 392 -5.51 13.06 -15.34
N VAL A 393 -4.83 12.41 -14.39
CA VAL A 393 -3.90 13.07 -13.47
C VAL A 393 -2.51 13.17 -14.12
N SER A 394 -2.07 14.40 -14.40
CA SER A 394 -0.72 14.68 -14.90
C SER A 394 0.37 14.31 -13.88
N GLY A 395 1.59 14.06 -14.36
CA GLY A 395 2.74 13.85 -13.49
C GLY A 395 3.13 15.08 -12.68
N GLY A 396 3.80 14.86 -11.53
CA GLY A 396 4.25 15.91 -10.63
C GLY A 396 3.16 16.63 -9.83
N LYS A 397 1.93 16.09 -9.77
CA LYS A 397 0.84 16.62 -8.94
C LYS A 397 1.06 16.21 -7.48
N ALA A 398 1.07 17.16 -6.56
CA ALA A 398 1.21 16.87 -5.13
C ALA A 398 -0.08 16.20 -4.58
N GLY A 399 0.09 15.10 -3.86
CA GLY A 399 -0.94 14.44 -3.08
C GLY A 399 -1.22 15.15 -1.75
N ALA A 400 -2.28 14.71 -1.07
CA ALA A 400 -2.71 15.30 0.20
C ALA A 400 -1.68 15.04 1.32
N LYS A 401 -1.28 16.10 2.02
CA LYS A 401 -0.42 16.03 3.21
C LYS A 401 -1.26 16.24 4.46
N GLN A 402 -1.06 15.40 5.48
CA GLN A 402 -1.70 15.56 6.78
C GLN A 402 -1.07 16.72 7.55
N THR A 403 -1.89 17.53 8.22
CA THR A 403 -1.47 18.73 8.99
C THR A 403 -0.39 18.43 10.04
N TYR A 404 -0.37 17.19 10.57
CA TYR A 404 0.55 16.76 11.62
C TYR A 404 1.57 15.70 11.15
N SER A 405 1.87 15.61 9.85
CA SER A 405 2.86 14.63 9.39
C SER A 405 4.26 14.97 9.93
N ALA A 406 4.85 14.07 10.71
CA ALA A 406 6.24 14.18 11.18
C ALA A 406 7.28 13.94 10.05
N TYR A 407 6.82 13.79 8.80
CA TYR A 407 7.65 13.42 7.67
C TYR A 407 8.44 14.61 7.13
N ASN A 408 9.66 14.76 7.66
CA ASN A 408 10.65 15.76 7.31
C ASN A 408 11.46 15.34 6.06
N SER A 409 10.85 15.56 4.90
CA SER A 409 11.46 15.88 3.58
C SER A 409 12.70 15.13 3.06
N LYS A 410 13.03 13.90 3.50
CA LYS A 410 14.25 13.22 3.02
C LYS A 410 14.25 12.79 1.54
N LYS A 411 13.08 12.68 0.87
CA LYS A 411 12.99 12.36 -0.57
C LYS A 411 12.10 13.37 -1.28
N ALA A 412 12.71 14.23 -2.11
CA ALA A 412 11.96 15.17 -2.96
C ALA A 412 11.00 14.39 -3.87
N GLY A 413 9.70 14.66 -3.74
CA GLY A 413 8.66 14.06 -4.58
C GLY A 413 7.98 12.78 -4.07
N ALA A 414 8.22 12.34 -2.82
CA ALA A 414 7.50 11.21 -2.22
C ALA A 414 5.97 11.39 -2.18
N PHE A 415 5.50 12.64 -2.20
CA PHE A 415 4.08 12.99 -2.27
C PHE A 415 3.65 13.49 -3.65
N THR A 416 4.44 13.32 -4.71
CA THR A 416 4.02 13.73 -6.06
C THR A 416 3.66 12.52 -6.90
N SER A 417 2.62 12.63 -7.74
CA SER A 417 2.12 11.54 -8.60
C SER A 417 3.23 10.89 -9.43
N THR A 418 4.20 11.68 -9.89
CA THR A 418 5.46 11.21 -10.47
C THR A 418 6.57 12.25 -10.29
N ASN A 419 7.81 11.80 -10.27
CA ASN A 419 8.98 12.69 -10.39
C ASN A 419 9.26 13.05 -11.84
N THR A 420 9.90 14.20 -12.07
CA THR A 420 10.42 14.58 -13.39
C THR A 420 11.54 13.62 -13.79
N TYR A 421 11.38 12.91 -14.89
CA TYR A 421 12.44 12.07 -15.46
C TYR A 421 13.25 12.86 -16.49
N ASN A 422 14.55 13.04 -16.20
CA ASN A 422 15.56 13.59 -17.10
C ASN A 422 16.66 12.54 -17.27
N GLY A 423 16.43 11.57 -18.16
CA GLY A 423 17.38 10.48 -18.41
C GLY A 423 17.98 10.55 -19.81
N ASN A 424 19.30 10.37 -19.90
CA ASN A 424 19.96 10.02 -21.16
C ASN A 424 19.49 8.61 -21.56
N MET A 425 18.80 8.50 -22.69
CA MET A 425 18.37 7.21 -23.21
C MET A 425 19.53 6.43 -23.84
N ARG A 426 19.26 5.16 -24.13
CA ARG A 426 20.08 4.28 -24.99
C ARG A 426 20.59 5.06 -26.21
N THR A 427 21.85 4.84 -26.57
CA THR A 427 22.53 5.52 -27.69
C THR A 427 21.68 5.50 -28.95
N GLY A 428 21.44 6.68 -29.55
CA GLY A 428 20.64 6.85 -30.76
C GLY A 428 19.19 7.30 -30.58
N VAL A 429 18.72 7.52 -29.34
CA VAL A 429 17.37 8.07 -29.08
C VAL A 429 17.48 9.47 -28.45
N ALA A 430 16.71 10.44 -28.97
CA ALA A 430 16.72 11.82 -28.47
C ALA A 430 16.39 11.86 -26.96
N PRO A 431 17.14 12.60 -26.13
CA PRO A 431 16.92 12.66 -24.69
C PRO A 431 15.50 13.15 -24.36
N ARG A 432 14.83 12.49 -23.41
CA ARG A 432 13.53 12.95 -22.88
C ARG A 432 13.79 13.92 -21.74
N ASN A 433 13.67 15.21 -22.03
CA ASN A 433 13.80 16.28 -21.04
C ASN A 433 12.44 16.64 -20.46
N ASN A 434 12.36 16.74 -19.14
CA ASN A 434 11.19 17.14 -18.35
C ASN A 434 9.96 16.23 -18.48
N LEU A 435 10.14 14.92 -18.62
CA LEU A 435 9.00 14.00 -18.71
C LEU A 435 8.31 13.88 -17.34
N LYS A 436 7.02 14.22 -17.31
CA LYS A 436 6.13 14.04 -16.16
C LYS A 436 5.08 13.00 -16.51
N ALA A 437 5.39 11.73 -16.27
CA ALA A 437 4.46 10.64 -16.58
C ALA A 437 3.13 10.81 -15.82
N GLY A 438 2.00 10.57 -16.49
CA GLY A 438 0.69 10.61 -15.87
C GLY A 438 0.53 9.50 -14.83
N ALA A 439 -0.50 9.61 -14.00
CA ALA A 439 -0.81 8.58 -13.01
C ALA A 439 -1.21 7.24 -13.65
N VAL A 440 -1.03 6.17 -12.88
CA VAL A 440 -1.67 4.87 -13.15
C VAL A 440 -3.05 4.90 -12.50
N SER A 441 -4.10 4.70 -13.30
CA SER A 441 -5.49 4.68 -12.87
C SER A 441 -6.10 3.30 -13.08
N VAL A 442 -6.75 2.80 -12.03
CA VAL A 442 -7.55 1.56 -12.04
C VAL A 442 -9.06 1.87 -11.96
N GLY A 443 -9.45 3.13 -12.15
CA GLY A 443 -10.82 3.61 -12.04
C GLY A 443 -10.97 5.03 -12.57
N LYS A 444 -11.89 5.81 -12.01
CA LYS A 444 -12.12 7.22 -12.34
C LYS A 444 -11.64 8.11 -11.21
N ALA A 445 -11.01 9.23 -11.56
CA ALA A 445 -10.45 10.18 -10.58
C ALA A 445 -11.52 10.86 -9.70
N ASP A 446 -12.76 10.93 -10.18
CA ASP A 446 -13.92 11.47 -9.43
C ASP A 446 -14.46 10.51 -8.34
N GLY A 447 -13.92 9.29 -8.26
CA GLY A 447 -14.35 8.27 -7.32
C GLY A 447 -15.68 7.58 -7.68
N SER A 448 -16.32 7.93 -8.80
CA SER A 448 -17.56 7.29 -9.26
C SER A 448 -17.38 5.82 -9.62
N PHE A 449 -16.15 5.42 -9.95
CA PHE A 449 -15.80 4.05 -10.29
C PHE A 449 -14.40 3.72 -9.78
N THR A 450 -14.29 2.80 -8.81
CA THR A 450 -13.00 2.39 -8.21
C THR A 450 -12.84 0.88 -8.19
N ARG A 451 -11.60 0.39 -8.12
CA ARG A 451 -11.29 -1.04 -8.03
C ARG A 451 -10.40 -1.35 -6.84
N GLN A 452 -10.56 -2.55 -6.29
CA GLN A 452 -9.61 -3.11 -5.35
C GLN A 452 -8.36 -3.62 -6.09
N ILE A 453 -7.18 -3.35 -5.52
CA ILE A 453 -5.91 -3.97 -5.95
C ILE A 453 -5.62 -5.11 -4.96
N VAL A 454 -5.82 -6.35 -5.40
CA VAL A 454 -5.60 -7.56 -4.58
C VAL A 454 -4.20 -8.13 -4.79
N GLY A 455 -3.65 -8.81 -3.77
CA GLY A 455 -2.30 -9.40 -3.85
C GLY A 455 -1.15 -8.39 -3.77
N LEU A 456 -1.42 -7.15 -3.32
CA LEU A 456 -0.39 -6.12 -3.16
C LEU A 456 0.56 -6.47 -2.00
N ALA A 457 1.82 -6.76 -2.33
CA ALA A 457 2.89 -6.95 -1.36
C ALA A 457 3.12 -5.67 -0.53
N ALA A 458 3.74 -5.81 0.65
CA ALA A 458 4.05 -4.65 1.50
C ALA A 458 5.09 -3.75 0.81
N GLY A 459 4.82 -2.45 0.72
CA GLY A 459 5.74 -1.47 0.18
C GLY A 459 7.00 -1.33 1.05
N THR A 460 8.16 -1.22 0.44
CA THR A 460 9.47 -1.13 1.11
C THR A 460 10.08 0.27 1.01
N GLU A 461 9.71 1.02 -0.02
CA GLU A 461 10.16 2.39 -0.28
C GLU A 461 9.04 3.41 -0.01
N ASP A 462 9.40 4.67 0.22
CA ASP A 462 8.44 5.76 0.47
C ASP A 462 7.43 6.02 -0.66
N THR A 463 7.72 5.52 -1.87
CA THR A 463 6.90 5.70 -3.09
C THR A 463 6.05 4.48 -3.43
N ASP A 464 6.19 3.39 -2.67
CA ASP A 464 5.42 2.17 -2.91
C ASP A 464 3.98 2.32 -2.42
N ALA A 465 3.06 1.57 -3.04
CA ALA A 465 1.71 1.48 -2.52
C ALA A 465 1.70 0.69 -1.20
N VAL A 466 0.98 1.21 -0.20
CA VAL A 466 0.83 0.59 1.12
C VAL A 466 -0.34 -0.39 1.11
N ASN A 467 -0.13 -1.62 1.56
CA ASN A 467 -1.21 -2.60 1.69
C ASN A 467 -1.94 -2.49 3.04
N VAL A 468 -3.07 -3.19 3.18
CA VAL A 468 -3.91 -3.14 4.40
C VAL A 468 -3.17 -3.63 5.65
N ALA A 469 -2.22 -4.58 5.52
CA ALA A 469 -1.46 -5.10 6.64
C ALA A 469 -0.48 -4.06 7.22
N GLN A 470 0.23 -3.33 6.35
CA GLN A 470 1.09 -2.22 6.75
C GLN A 470 0.29 -1.11 7.44
N LEU A 471 -0.89 -0.77 6.90
CA LEU A 471 -1.76 0.21 7.54
C LEU A 471 -2.23 -0.27 8.93
N LYS A 472 -2.60 -1.55 9.06
CA LYS A 472 -2.95 -2.14 10.36
C LYS A 472 -1.78 -2.20 11.34
N SER A 473 -0.53 -2.25 10.87
CA SER A 473 0.67 -2.28 11.72
C SER A 473 1.11 -0.92 12.28
N LEU A 474 0.53 0.19 11.83
CA LEU A 474 0.78 1.54 12.37
C LEU A 474 0.17 1.65 13.80
N THR A 475 0.82 1.02 14.78
CA THR A 475 0.56 1.26 16.20
C THR A 475 1.57 2.21 16.80
N MET A 476 1.07 3.15 17.60
CA MET A 476 1.89 3.88 18.55
C MET A 476 2.28 2.93 19.69
N LYS A 477 3.58 2.65 19.83
CA LYS A 477 4.13 2.00 21.02
C LYS A 477 4.04 2.99 22.19
N ILE A 478 3.02 2.84 23.02
CA ILE A 478 2.95 3.53 24.30
C ILE A 478 3.62 2.60 25.32
N GLU A 479 4.90 2.85 25.62
CA GLU A 479 5.61 2.08 26.64
C GLU A 479 5.04 2.40 28.03
N GLY A 480 4.54 1.38 28.71
CA GLY A 480 4.02 1.48 30.09
C GLY A 480 4.06 0.15 30.86
N ASP A 481 4.17 -0.99 30.17
CA ASP A 481 4.25 -2.30 30.83
C ASP A 481 5.38 -3.14 30.25
N LYS A 482 6.50 -3.24 31.00
CA LYS A 482 7.49 -4.30 30.81
C LYS A 482 6.98 -5.50 31.61
N ASN A 483 6.06 -6.27 31.06
CA ASN A 483 5.83 -7.63 31.56
C ASN A 483 6.97 -8.50 31.03
N GLU A 484 7.76 -9.06 31.95
CA GLU A 484 8.91 -9.93 31.68
C GLU A 484 8.52 -11.34 31.23
N ASN A 485 7.29 -11.54 30.74
CA ASN A 485 6.85 -12.83 30.22
C ASN A 485 6.68 -12.77 28.71
N GLU A 486 7.55 -13.55 28.06
CA GLU A 486 7.60 -13.89 26.65
C GLU A 486 6.22 -14.23 26.06
N GLY A 487 5.98 -13.82 24.81
CA GLY A 487 5.16 -14.63 23.89
C GLY A 487 4.06 -13.96 23.07
N GLU A 488 3.59 -12.75 23.38
CA GLU A 488 2.52 -12.14 22.58
C GLU A 488 2.85 -10.72 22.12
N THR A 489 3.03 -10.60 20.80
CA THR A 489 3.13 -9.33 20.07
C THR A 489 1.96 -8.40 20.44
N PRO A 490 2.21 -7.12 20.77
CA PRO A 490 1.13 -6.17 21.11
C PRO A 490 0.14 -6.01 19.95
N LYS A 491 -1.15 -6.26 20.22
CA LYS A 491 -2.25 -6.15 19.23
C LYS A 491 -2.54 -4.69 18.84
N VAL A 492 -2.92 -4.51 17.58
CA VAL A 492 -2.93 -3.23 16.83
C VAL A 492 -4.34 -2.78 16.40
N GLY A 493 -4.69 -1.50 16.62
CA GLY A 493 -5.94 -0.85 16.15
C GLY A 493 -6.13 0.60 16.61
N LEU A 494 -7.02 1.36 15.93
CA LEU A 494 -7.58 2.64 16.40
C LEU A 494 -8.14 2.40 17.80
N TRP A 495 -7.62 3.10 18.81
CA TRP A 495 -8.04 2.90 20.19
C TRP A 495 -9.52 3.28 20.33
N ASP A 496 -10.39 2.29 20.58
CA ASP A 496 -11.72 2.49 21.18
C ASP A 496 -11.66 2.55 22.72
N GLY A 497 -10.45 2.51 23.29
CA GLY A 497 -10.18 2.50 24.72
C GLY A 497 -9.50 3.77 25.24
N SER A 498 -9.61 3.99 26.55
CA SER A 498 -8.89 5.04 27.27
C SER A 498 -7.42 4.63 27.52
N LEU A 499 -6.47 5.55 27.27
CA LEU A 499 -5.07 5.42 27.70
C LEU A 499 -4.99 5.23 29.22
N LYS A 500 -4.67 4.01 29.65
CA LYS A 500 -4.53 3.66 31.06
C LYS A 500 -3.11 3.99 31.54
N VAL A 501 -2.93 5.19 32.05
CA VAL A 501 -1.68 5.59 32.73
C VAL A 501 -1.74 5.14 34.19
N THR A 502 -1.04 4.06 34.53
CA THR A 502 -0.87 3.59 35.91
C THR A 502 0.32 4.29 36.57
N ALA A 503 0.08 5.02 37.66
CA ALA A 503 1.15 5.56 38.49
C ALA A 503 1.91 4.40 39.17
N LYS A 504 3.16 4.16 38.76
CA LYS A 504 4.00 3.13 39.37
C LYS A 504 4.62 3.67 40.65
N GLY A 505 4.01 3.35 41.79
CA GLY A 505 4.53 3.69 43.10
C GLY A 505 3.64 3.11 44.19
N THR A 506 4.13 2.08 44.88
CA THR A 506 3.48 1.52 46.07
C THR A 506 3.52 2.55 47.20
N GLY A 507 2.46 3.37 47.27
CA GLY A 507 2.19 4.29 48.37
C GLY A 507 2.66 5.72 48.12
N SER A 508 1.73 6.62 47.79
CA SER A 508 1.35 7.73 48.69
C SER A 508 0.67 8.93 48.01
N ILE A 509 0.48 8.95 46.70
CA ILE A 509 -0.30 10.02 46.04
C ILE A 509 -1.24 9.37 45.03
N LYS A 510 -2.56 9.46 45.26
CA LYS A 510 -3.55 9.06 44.27
C LYS A 510 -3.58 10.12 43.18
N ALA A 511 -2.95 9.85 42.04
CA ALA A 511 -3.12 10.63 40.83
C ALA A 511 -4.19 9.95 39.96
N SER A 512 -5.16 10.72 39.48
CA SER A 512 -6.10 10.25 38.45
C SER A 512 -5.70 10.85 37.11
N THR A 513 -5.62 10.01 36.09
CA THR A 513 -5.35 10.46 34.72
C THR A 513 -6.67 10.43 33.94
N VAL A 514 -7.08 11.58 33.41
CA VAL A 514 -8.24 11.68 32.50
C VAL A 514 -7.70 11.96 31.11
N VAL A 515 -8.15 11.17 30.13
CA VAL A 515 -7.81 11.36 28.72
C VAL A 515 -9.07 11.75 27.97
N GLU A 516 -9.10 13.00 27.50
CA GLU A 516 -10.16 13.54 26.65
C GLU A 516 -9.55 13.94 25.31
N GLY A 517 -9.84 13.14 24.27
CA GLY A 517 -9.28 13.32 22.94
C GLY A 517 -7.75 13.31 22.95
N ASN A 518 -7.15 14.45 22.60
CA ASN A 518 -5.71 14.68 22.46
C ASN A 518 -5.06 15.37 23.68
N LYS A 519 -5.79 15.55 24.80
CA LYS A 519 -5.26 16.14 26.03
C LYS A 519 -5.19 15.09 27.15
N VAL A 520 -4.01 14.94 27.74
CA VAL A 520 -3.78 14.12 28.94
C VAL A 520 -3.63 15.06 30.14
N THR A 521 -4.51 14.94 31.12
CA THR A 521 -4.45 15.75 32.35
C THR A 521 -4.15 14.83 33.55
N VAL A 522 -3.11 15.15 34.31
CA VAL A 522 -2.73 14.45 35.55
C VAL A 522 -3.27 15.27 36.72
N ASN A 523 -4.34 14.80 37.34
CA ASN A 523 -4.91 15.44 38.52
C ASN A 523 -4.28 14.82 39.79
N VAL A 524 -3.66 15.67 40.59
CA VAL A 524 -3.18 15.34 41.94
C VAL A 524 -4.22 15.84 42.94
N ASP A 525 -4.75 14.96 43.78
CA ASP A 525 -5.73 15.32 44.82
C ASP A 525 -5.08 16.23 45.87
N SER A 526 -5.40 17.54 45.83
CA SER A 526 -4.83 18.57 46.71
C SER A 526 -5.10 18.30 48.20
N THR A 527 -6.19 17.60 48.51
CA THR A 527 -6.62 17.26 49.87
C THR A 527 -5.74 16.22 50.54
N ASP A 528 -5.11 15.32 49.76
CA ASP A 528 -4.19 14.29 50.29
C ASP A 528 -2.77 14.86 50.50
N LEU A 529 -2.41 15.91 49.75
CA LEU A 529 -1.14 16.61 49.88
C LEU A 529 -1.07 17.45 51.16
N GLU A 530 -2.14 18.21 51.47
CA GLU A 530 -2.23 19.04 52.68
C GLU A 530 -2.19 18.19 53.97
N LYS A 531 -2.90 17.06 54.00
CA LYS A 531 -2.92 16.15 55.16
C LYS A 531 -1.55 15.54 55.49
N LYS A 532 -0.71 15.29 54.48
CA LYS A 532 0.60 14.64 54.68
C LYS A 532 1.71 15.63 55.04
N ILE A 533 1.62 16.88 54.59
CA ILE A 533 2.53 17.96 55.03
C ILE A 533 2.35 18.25 56.53
N GLN A 534 1.11 18.25 57.01
CA GLN A 534 0.81 18.41 58.44
C GLN A 534 1.33 17.25 59.30
N ALA A 535 1.38 16.02 58.77
CA ALA A 535 1.86 14.83 59.48
C ALA A 535 3.41 14.67 59.50
N ALA A 536 4.14 15.32 58.59
CA ALA A 536 5.60 15.16 58.45
C ALA A 536 6.42 16.10 59.37
N GLY A 537 5.80 17.10 59.99
CA GLY A 537 6.42 17.99 60.99
C GLY A 537 6.48 17.38 62.40
N LYS A 538 6.90 16.11 62.53
CA LYS A 538 6.98 15.41 63.82
C LYS A 538 7.85 16.19 64.82
N VAL A 539 7.21 16.66 65.88
CA VAL A 539 7.84 17.29 67.03
C VAL A 539 8.76 16.27 67.71
N LYS A 540 10.09 16.44 67.61
CA LYS A 540 11.10 15.43 68.02
C LYS A 540 11.06 15.06 69.51
N TYR A 541 10.48 15.92 70.35
CA TYR A 541 10.51 15.81 71.82
C TYR A 541 9.12 15.76 72.47
N PHE A 542 8.04 15.75 71.69
CA PHE A 542 6.67 15.64 72.21
C PHE A 542 6.00 14.40 71.63
N SER A 543 5.56 13.49 72.51
CA SER A 543 4.89 12.25 72.13
C SER A 543 3.56 12.15 72.85
N VAL A 544 2.46 12.14 72.09
CA VAL A 544 1.11 11.95 72.61
C VAL A 544 0.59 10.62 72.05
N LYS A 545 0.44 9.61 72.92
CA LYS A 545 -0.16 8.32 72.57
C LYS A 545 -1.64 8.34 72.94
N SER A 546 -2.48 8.70 71.98
CA SER A 546 -3.95 8.80 72.13
C SER A 546 -4.68 7.89 71.14
N THR A 547 -5.90 7.45 71.47
CA THR A 547 -6.83 6.76 70.57
C THR A 547 -8.17 7.49 70.56
N GLY A 548 -8.47 8.23 69.49
CA GLY A 548 -9.65 9.12 69.36
C GLY A 548 -9.63 10.31 70.34
N GLY A 549 -10.49 11.31 70.18
CA GLY A 549 -10.68 12.44 71.13
C GLY A 549 -10.59 13.84 70.51
N ASN A 550 -10.88 14.88 71.28
CA ASN A 550 -10.69 16.30 70.93
C ASN A 550 -9.22 16.73 71.21
N ASN A 551 -8.73 17.82 70.63
CA ASN A 551 -7.31 18.24 70.60
C ASN A 551 -6.37 17.37 69.72
N GLU A 552 -6.90 16.54 68.82
CA GLU A 552 -6.09 15.84 67.79
C GLU A 552 -5.54 16.79 66.71
N ASN A 553 -6.22 17.92 66.48
CA ASN A 553 -5.84 18.95 65.52
C ASN A 553 -5.13 20.16 66.19
N ASN A 554 -4.66 20.02 67.44
CA ASN A 554 -4.06 21.11 68.21
C ASN A 554 -5.04 22.29 68.50
N ASP A 555 -6.33 22.00 68.71
CA ASP A 555 -7.39 22.98 68.98
C ASP A 555 -7.71 23.18 70.48
N GLY A 556 -7.03 22.45 71.38
CA GLY A 556 -7.25 22.52 72.82
C GLY A 556 -6.61 23.72 73.52
N ALA A 557 -5.62 24.37 72.91
CA ALA A 557 -5.06 25.64 73.40
C ALA A 557 -5.82 26.80 72.77
N THR A 558 -6.84 27.32 73.46
CA THR A 558 -7.83 28.25 72.89
C THR A 558 -7.65 29.70 73.31
N ALA A 559 -6.90 29.97 74.38
CA ALA A 559 -6.57 31.31 74.84
C ALA A 559 -5.17 31.75 74.39
N ASP A 560 -4.92 33.07 74.41
CA ASP A 560 -3.62 33.64 74.03
C ASP A 560 -2.48 33.07 74.90
N ASN A 561 -1.40 32.65 74.24
CA ASN A 561 -0.21 32.05 74.86
C ASN A 561 -0.48 30.78 75.69
N ALA A 562 -1.60 30.09 75.48
CA ALA A 562 -1.93 28.85 76.17
C ALA A 562 -1.22 27.63 75.57
N VAL A 563 -1.01 26.59 76.39
CA VAL A 563 -0.39 25.31 75.96
C VAL A 563 -1.27 24.15 76.41
N ALA A 564 -1.77 23.33 75.47
CA ALA A 564 -2.57 22.14 75.76
C ALA A 564 -1.89 20.89 75.18
N ILE A 565 -1.46 19.97 76.06
CA ILE A 565 -0.70 18.78 75.68
C ILE A 565 -1.43 17.54 76.20
N GLY A 566 -2.05 16.77 75.29
CA GLY A 566 -2.73 15.50 75.60
C GLY A 566 -4.13 15.41 74.97
N LYS A 567 -4.67 14.18 74.86
CA LYS A 567 -6.04 13.93 74.39
C LYS A 567 -7.05 14.69 75.27
N ASP A 568 -8.02 15.38 74.68
CA ASP A 568 -9.07 16.11 75.41
C ASP A 568 -8.52 17.15 76.40
N SER A 569 -7.25 17.57 76.26
CA SER A 569 -6.68 18.65 77.07
C SER A 569 -7.17 20.00 76.56
N SER A 570 -7.50 20.89 77.50
CA SER A 570 -8.11 22.20 77.21
C SER A 570 -7.48 23.30 78.06
N ALA A 571 -6.70 24.17 77.42
CA ALA A 571 -6.11 25.36 78.02
C ALA A 571 -6.90 26.60 77.55
N THR A 572 -7.90 27.00 78.33
CA THR A 572 -8.88 28.05 78.01
C THR A 572 -8.58 29.40 78.64
N GLU A 573 -7.53 29.50 79.47
CA GLU A 573 -7.16 30.73 80.17
C GLU A 573 -5.84 31.29 79.59
N GLU A 574 -5.69 32.62 79.58
CA GLU A 574 -4.50 33.28 79.03
C GLU A 574 -3.21 32.80 79.73
N ASN A 575 -2.15 32.54 78.96
CA ASN A 575 -0.85 32.07 79.44
C ASN A 575 -0.88 30.75 80.25
N SER A 576 -1.98 30.00 80.23
CA SER A 576 -2.17 28.80 81.04
C SER A 576 -1.64 27.53 80.36
N ILE A 577 -1.38 26.49 81.15
CA ILE A 577 -0.86 25.22 80.65
C ILE A 577 -1.77 24.07 81.13
N ALA A 578 -2.33 23.30 80.20
CA ALA A 578 -3.04 22.05 80.44
C ALA A 578 -2.16 20.86 80.03
N LEU A 579 -1.72 20.05 80.99
CA LEU A 579 -0.75 18.98 80.78
C LEU A 579 -1.31 17.60 81.16
N GLY A 580 -1.53 16.76 80.15
CA GLY A 580 -2.05 15.40 80.27
C GLY A 580 -3.44 15.24 79.65
N SER A 581 -3.87 13.98 79.45
CA SER A 581 -5.20 13.68 78.92
C SER A 581 -6.29 14.32 79.81
N ASP A 582 -7.31 14.93 79.22
CA ASP A 582 -8.44 15.53 79.95
C ASP A 582 -8.04 16.63 80.95
N ALA A 583 -6.80 17.15 80.89
CA ALA A 583 -6.38 18.25 81.74
C ALA A 583 -7.08 19.52 81.29
N THR A 584 -7.71 20.24 82.21
CA THR A 584 -8.38 21.52 81.90
C THR A 584 -7.85 22.62 82.80
N THR A 585 -7.65 23.81 82.23
CA THR A 585 -7.42 25.04 82.99
C THR A 585 -8.75 25.76 83.24
N GLU A 586 -9.85 25.02 83.33
CA GLU A 586 -11.17 25.62 83.56
C GLU A 586 -11.17 26.40 84.88
N ASN A 587 -11.77 27.59 84.85
CA ASN A 587 -11.78 28.64 85.89
C ASN A 587 -10.50 29.47 85.93
N ALA A 588 -10.67 30.79 85.95
CA ALA A 588 -9.57 31.75 86.06
C ALA A 588 -8.72 31.52 87.31
N LYS A 589 -7.42 31.82 87.19
CA LYS A 589 -6.45 31.82 88.30
C LYS A 589 -7.02 32.53 89.53
N LYS A 590 -6.89 31.89 90.70
CA LYS A 590 -7.48 32.39 91.95
C LYS A 590 -6.42 33.04 92.83
N GLU A 591 -6.65 34.29 93.25
CA GLU A 591 -5.86 34.91 94.31
C GLU A 591 -6.22 34.27 95.66
N VAL A 592 -5.21 33.77 96.39
CA VAL A 592 -5.38 33.12 97.70
C VAL A 592 -4.45 33.78 98.70
N THR A 593 -5.02 34.52 99.65
CA THR A 593 -4.27 35.29 100.67
C THR A 593 -4.34 34.68 102.07
N GLN A 594 -5.34 33.84 102.33
CA GLN A 594 -5.55 33.13 103.59
C GLN A 594 -6.29 31.81 103.36
N ALA A 595 -6.17 30.87 104.30
CA ALA A 595 -6.96 29.65 104.38
C ALA A 595 -7.56 29.50 105.79
N GLU A 596 -8.84 29.15 105.86
CA GLU A 596 -9.52 28.88 107.13
C GLU A 596 -9.73 27.38 107.27
N VAL A 597 -9.23 26.79 108.35
CA VAL A 597 -9.46 25.38 108.70
C VAL A 597 -10.30 25.32 109.97
N GLN A 598 -11.34 24.50 109.95
CA GLN A 598 -12.21 24.30 111.11
C GLN A 598 -11.56 23.33 112.09
N ALA A 599 -11.30 23.78 113.31
CA ALA A 599 -10.85 22.91 114.39
C ALA A 599 -12.02 22.01 114.86
N GLY A 600 -11.71 20.81 115.36
CA GLY A 600 -12.72 19.81 115.75
C GLY A 600 -13.66 20.24 116.88
N ASN A 601 -13.42 21.39 117.51
CA ASN A 601 -14.26 22.03 118.54
C ASN A 601 -15.18 23.14 117.99
N GLY A 602 -15.16 23.41 116.67
CA GLY A 602 -15.98 24.43 116.02
C GLY A 602 -15.29 25.79 115.81
N ASP A 603 -14.12 26.02 116.39
CA ASP A 603 -13.34 27.23 116.18
C ASP A 603 -12.65 27.22 114.81
N LYS A 604 -12.40 28.41 114.25
CA LYS A 604 -11.67 28.55 112.98
C LYS A 604 -10.22 28.95 113.23
N VAL A 605 -9.30 28.17 112.66
CA VAL A 605 -7.89 28.55 112.57
C VAL A 605 -7.66 29.21 111.22
N VAL A 606 -7.21 30.47 111.25
CA VAL A 606 -6.88 31.24 110.05
C VAL A 606 -5.37 31.15 109.81
N TYR A 607 -4.99 30.55 108.69
CA TYR A 607 -3.63 30.57 108.16
C TYR A 607 -3.52 31.72 107.17
N ASN A 608 -2.62 32.67 107.40
CA ASN A 608 -2.41 33.85 106.55
C ASN A 608 -0.92 34.07 106.27
N GLY A 609 -0.59 35.09 105.46
CA GLY A 609 0.79 35.43 105.13
C GLY A 609 1.40 34.54 104.04
N PHE A 610 0.58 33.97 103.15
CA PHE A 610 1.08 33.16 102.03
C PHE A 610 1.89 34.00 101.04
N ALA A 611 2.95 33.42 100.48
CA ALA A 611 3.67 33.99 99.34
C ALA A 611 2.95 33.68 98.02
N GLY A 612 3.21 34.47 96.97
CA GLY A 612 2.66 34.20 95.63
C GLY A 612 1.14 34.40 95.49
N THR A 613 0.53 35.24 96.32
CA THR A 613 -0.94 35.42 96.39
C THR A 613 -1.60 35.92 95.11
N LYS A 614 -0.82 36.43 94.14
CA LYS A 614 -1.26 36.88 92.80
C LYS A 614 -0.60 36.05 91.69
N PRO A 615 -1.17 34.90 91.30
CA PRO A 615 -0.57 34.06 90.27
C PRO A 615 -0.55 34.77 88.90
N TYR A 616 0.53 34.56 88.13
CA TYR A 616 0.62 35.02 86.74
C TYR A 616 -0.30 34.19 85.83
N ALA A 617 -0.26 32.87 85.96
CA ALA A 617 -1.09 31.89 85.25
C ALA A 617 -1.21 30.60 86.08
N GLN A 618 -1.91 29.60 85.55
CA GLN A 618 -2.04 28.29 86.19
C GLN A 618 -1.51 27.14 85.30
N LEU A 619 -0.84 26.20 85.93
CA LEU A 619 -0.53 24.88 85.36
C LEU A 619 -1.54 23.89 85.92
N SER A 620 -2.36 23.31 85.05
CA SER A 620 -3.25 22.21 85.39
C SER A 620 -2.69 20.90 84.86
N VAL A 621 -2.61 19.90 85.75
CA VAL A 621 -2.20 18.52 85.40
C VAL A 621 -3.39 17.57 85.30
N GLY A 622 -4.62 18.07 85.37
CA GLY A 622 -5.82 17.24 85.42
C GLY A 622 -7.10 18.07 85.35
N SER A 623 -8.20 17.43 85.65
CA SER A 623 -9.50 18.09 85.85
C SER A 623 -10.16 17.47 87.09
N LYS A 624 -11.31 18.02 87.50
CA LYS A 624 -12.06 17.48 88.62
C LYS A 624 -12.35 15.99 88.40
N ASP A 625 -12.09 15.18 89.43
CA ASP A 625 -12.21 13.71 89.43
C ASP A 625 -11.20 12.98 88.50
N LYS A 626 -10.25 13.72 87.91
CA LYS A 626 -9.15 13.23 87.06
C LYS A 626 -7.81 13.84 87.49
N GLU A 627 -7.61 13.99 88.79
CA GLU A 627 -6.40 14.53 89.37
C GLU A 627 -5.21 13.58 89.20
N ARG A 628 -4.00 14.16 89.13
CA ARG A 628 -2.76 13.39 88.95
C ARG A 628 -1.81 13.56 90.11
N GLN A 629 -1.13 12.48 90.46
CA GLN A 629 0.03 12.55 91.33
C GLN A 629 1.19 13.19 90.57
N ILE A 630 1.81 14.21 91.15
CA ILE A 630 3.07 14.75 90.67
C ILE A 630 4.19 13.96 91.35
N LYS A 631 4.93 13.16 90.58
CA LYS A 631 6.01 12.29 91.09
C LYS A 631 7.37 12.93 90.86
N ASN A 632 8.35 12.58 91.71
CA ASN A 632 9.73 13.07 91.65
C ASN A 632 9.90 14.58 91.83
N VAL A 633 8.99 15.22 92.57
CA VAL A 633 9.12 16.61 93.00
C VAL A 633 10.21 16.67 94.07
N ALA A 634 11.30 17.39 93.78
CA ALA A 634 12.33 17.69 94.76
C ALA A 634 11.75 18.49 95.94
N ALA A 635 12.42 18.52 97.09
CA ALA A 635 11.94 19.32 98.21
C ALA A 635 12.00 20.81 97.83
N GLY A 636 10.86 21.50 97.89
CA GLY A 636 10.78 22.94 97.64
C GLY A 636 11.45 23.74 98.77
N GLU A 637 11.74 25.02 98.53
CA GLU A 637 12.22 25.87 99.61
C GLU A 637 11.13 26.04 100.70
N VAL A 638 11.50 25.95 101.99
CA VAL A 638 10.58 26.19 103.11
C VAL A 638 10.97 27.51 103.80
N SER A 639 10.41 28.61 103.29
CA SER A 639 10.61 29.97 103.82
C SER A 639 9.31 30.79 103.68
N ALA A 640 9.23 31.93 104.36
CA ALA A 640 8.03 32.80 104.33
C ALA A 640 7.72 33.38 102.94
N SER A 641 8.70 33.40 102.02
CA SER A 641 8.56 33.91 100.66
C SER A 641 8.48 32.82 99.59
N SER A 642 8.55 31.54 99.96
CA SER A 642 8.59 30.44 99.00
C SER A 642 7.29 30.25 98.23
N THR A 643 7.39 30.07 96.92
CA THR A 643 6.28 29.71 96.02
C THR A 643 6.45 28.31 95.41
N ASP A 644 7.37 27.52 95.96
CA ASP A 644 7.67 26.17 95.45
C ASP A 644 6.59 25.17 95.85
N ALA A 645 6.41 24.15 95.00
CA ALA A 645 5.61 22.99 95.39
C ALA A 645 6.33 22.21 96.52
N VAL A 646 5.63 21.97 97.62
CA VAL A 646 6.14 21.11 98.70
C VAL A 646 5.91 19.63 98.37
N ASN A 647 6.90 18.79 98.62
CA ASN A 647 6.80 17.37 98.39
C ASN A 647 6.42 16.60 99.67
N GLY A 648 6.10 15.30 99.52
CA GLY A 648 5.71 14.45 100.63
C GLY A 648 6.76 14.31 101.74
N SER A 649 8.06 14.39 101.42
CA SER A 649 9.11 14.29 102.45
C SER A 649 9.16 15.52 103.35
N GLN A 650 8.82 16.70 102.83
CA GLN A 650 8.76 17.93 103.64
C GLN A 650 7.56 17.91 104.59
N LEU A 651 6.40 17.46 104.10
CA LEU A 651 5.24 17.28 104.96
C LEU A 651 5.49 16.21 106.02
N TYR A 652 6.13 15.11 105.64
CA TYR A 652 6.54 14.05 106.58
C TYR A 652 7.51 14.58 107.64
N ALA A 653 8.50 15.40 107.27
CA ALA A 653 9.45 15.97 108.21
C ALA A 653 8.77 16.86 109.26
N VAL A 654 7.74 17.62 108.89
CA VAL A 654 6.93 18.41 109.84
C VAL A 654 6.08 17.49 110.72
N ALA A 655 5.37 16.52 110.14
CA ALA A 655 4.52 15.60 110.89
C ALA A 655 5.31 14.70 111.87
N ALA A 656 6.54 14.34 111.51
CA ALA A 656 7.41 13.47 112.31
C ALA A 656 8.27 14.22 113.33
N LYS A 657 8.29 15.56 113.34
CA LYS A 657 9.06 16.34 114.31
C LYS A 657 8.33 16.33 115.67
N PRO A 658 8.91 15.73 116.72
CA PRO A 658 8.21 15.62 118.00
C PRO A 658 8.17 16.94 118.75
N MET A 659 7.11 17.12 119.54
CA MET A 659 7.09 18.01 120.69
C MET A 659 7.86 17.37 121.84
N THR A 660 8.70 18.16 122.50
CA THR A 660 9.64 17.69 123.52
C THR A 660 9.21 18.19 124.89
N TYR A 661 9.10 17.28 125.86
CA TYR A 661 8.76 17.59 127.25
C TYR A 661 9.84 17.02 128.17
N THR A 662 10.38 17.85 129.07
CA THR A 662 11.51 17.49 129.94
C THR A 662 11.08 17.58 131.40
N ASP A 663 11.41 16.56 132.20
CA ASP A 663 11.15 16.55 133.64
C ASP A 663 12.20 17.36 134.42
N ASP A 664 11.96 17.56 135.72
CA ASP A 664 12.85 18.34 136.60
C ASP A 664 14.24 17.68 136.81
N LYS A 665 14.42 16.41 136.41
CA LYS A 665 15.72 15.71 136.43
C LYS A 665 16.43 15.73 135.06
N GLY A 666 15.83 16.39 134.06
CA GLY A 666 16.38 16.52 132.70
C GLY A 666 16.00 15.36 131.76
N THR A 667 15.17 14.41 132.18
CA THR A 667 14.72 13.30 131.33
C THR A 667 13.69 13.81 130.34
N THR A 668 13.89 13.51 129.06
CA THR A 668 13.07 14.05 127.97
C THR A 668 12.21 12.98 127.31
N ILE A 669 10.91 13.26 127.12
CA ILE A 669 10.01 12.47 126.28
C ILE A 669 9.60 13.27 125.03
N ASN A 670 9.59 12.59 123.89
CA ASN A 670 9.24 13.15 122.59
C ASN A 670 7.90 12.59 122.13
N ARG A 671 6.97 13.45 121.72
CA ARG A 671 5.65 13.06 121.21
C ARG A 671 5.37 13.76 119.90
N ILE A 672 5.06 12.99 118.86
CA ILE A 672 4.57 13.55 117.60
C ILE A 672 3.08 13.85 117.71
N LEU A 673 2.57 14.67 116.78
CA LEU A 673 1.15 15.03 116.69
C LEU A 673 0.27 13.76 116.71
N GLY A 674 -0.70 13.72 117.63
CA GLY A 674 -1.61 12.58 117.81
C GLY A 674 -1.25 11.58 118.92
N GLN A 675 -0.12 11.73 119.63
CA GLN A 675 0.25 10.86 120.77
C GLN A 675 -0.15 11.43 122.15
N ASN A 676 -0.64 10.57 123.06
CA ASN A 676 -1.15 10.97 124.39
C ASN A 676 -0.07 11.09 125.48
N ILE A 677 0.11 12.24 126.13
CA ILE A 677 1.00 12.44 127.30
C ILE A 677 0.31 12.02 128.60
N ASN A 678 0.96 11.13 129.35
CA ASN A 678 0.46 10.67 130.64
C ASN A 678 1.27 11.34 131.77
N LEU A 679 0.62 12.16 132.59
CA LEU A 679 1.20 12.81 133.78
C LEU A 679 0.69 12.12 135.04
N LYS A 680 1.59 11.71 135.95
CA LYS A 680 1.29 10.96 137.18
C LYS A 680 2.02 11.58 138.39
N GLY A 681 1.45 11.53 139.60
CA GLY A 681 2.10 11.99 140.85
C GLY A 681 2.29 10.85 141.87
N GLY A 682 3.45 10.83 142.57
CA GLY A 682 3.81 9.86 143.64
C GLY A 682 4.04 8.39 143.21
N ALA A 683 4.95 7.65 143.88
CA ALA A 683 5.34 6.27 143.47
C ALA A 683 4.28 5.18 143.79
N GLN A 684 4.42 4.02 143.10
CA GLN A 684 3.41 3.03 142.69
C GLN A 684 2.26 2.63 143.65
N GLY A 685 1.02 2.88 143.20
CA GLY A 685 -0.27 2.36 143.72
C GLY A 685 -1.47 2.99 142.96
N ASP A 686 -2.69 2.45 143.09
CA ASP A 686 -3.90 2.94 142.41
C ASP A 686 -4.15 4.45 142.63
N LEU A 687 -4.00 5.20 141.54
CA LEU A 687 -4.34 6.58 141.15
C LEU A 687 -4.98 7.58 142.16
N SER A 688 -4.63 7.59 143.45
CA SER A 688 -4.86 8.72 144.38
C SER A 688 -4.18 8.62 145.75
N THR A 689 -3.32 7.63 146.02
CA THR A 689 -2.79 7.42 147.38
C THR A 689 -1.33 7.84 147.60
N GLY A 690 -0.68 8.44 146.58
CA GLY A 690 0.59 9.17 146.74
C GLY A 690 0.39 10.65 147.10
N ASN A 691 1.43 11.33 147.59
CA ASN A 691 1.32 12.70 148.11
C ASN A 691 0.93 13.79 147.05
N ILE A 692 0.87 13.48 145.73
CA ILE A 692 0.50 14.41 144.63
C ILE A 692 -0.51 13.75 143.67
N ALA A 693 -1.61 14.43 143.30
CA ALA A 693 -2.63 13.99 142.33
C ALA A 693 -2.70 14.90 141.09
N VAL A 694 -3.03 14.35 139.91
CA VAL A 694 -3.20 15.07 138.63
C VAL A 694 -4.58 14.79 138.04
N GLU A 695 -5.40 15.83 137.82
CA GLU A 695 -6.80 15.74 137.36
C GLU A 695 -7.03 16.66 136.15
N ALA A 696 -7.57 16.14 135.04
CA ALA A 696 -7.95 16.95 133.90
C ALA A 696 -9.24 17.74 134.17
N SER A 697 -9.30 19.01 133.72
CA SER A 697 -10.49 19.86 133.82
C SER A 697 -10.63 20.74 132.57
N GLY A 698 -11.73 20.59 131.84
CA GLY A 698 -11.92 21.29 130.56
C GLY A 698 -11.10 20.70 129.41
N THR A 699 -10.93 21.47 128.33
CA THR A 699 -10.25 21.02 127.09
C THR A 699 -8.76 21.30 127.04
N ASP A 700 -8.22 22.11 127.95
CA ASP A 700 -6.84 22.63 127.88
C ASP A 700 -6.05 22.60 129.20
N THR A 701 -6.67 22.22 130.33
CA THR A 701 -6.06 22.37 131.67
C THR A 701 -5.93 21.05 132.43
N LEU A 702 -4.76 20.81 133.06
CA LEU A 702 -4.49 19.71 133.99
C LEU A 702 -4.12 20.26 135.38
N ASN A 703 -4.94 19.96 136.39
CA ASN A 703 -4.75 20.44 137.76
C ASN A 703 -3.86 19.48 138.58
N ILE A 704 -2.83 19.99 139.27
CA ILE A 704 -1.91 19.22 140.12
C ILE A 704 -2.07 19.65 141.58
N LYS A 705 -2.36 18.72 142.51
CA LYS A 705 -2.72 19.01 143.92
C LYS A 705 -1.97 18.11 144.92
N LEU A 706 -1.74 18.59 146.15
CA LEU A 706 -1.18 17.80 147.27
C LEU A 706 -2.26 16.97 147.99
N ALA A 707 -1.88 15.81 148.54
CA ALA A 707 -2.75 14.97 149.34
C ALA A 707 -3.06 15.58 150.72
N LYS A 708 -4.27 15.34 151.23
CA LYS A 708 -4.75 15.90 152.51
C LYS A 708 -4.00 15.34 153.73
N ASN A 709 -3.60 14.07 153.70
CA ASN A 709 -2.80 13.41 154.73
C ASN A 709 -1.51 12.91 154.08
N LEU A 710 -0.37 13.48 154.49
CA LEU A 710 0.93 13.11 153.95
C LEU A 710 1.49 11.91 154.71
N LYS A 711 1.95 10.89 153.98
CA LYS A 711 2.52 9.65 154.54
C LYS A 711 3.99 9.49 154.14
N GLU A 712 4.72 8.70 154.94
CA GLU A 712 6.13 8.31 154.67
C GLU A 712 7.06 9.50 154.44
N ILE A 713 6.92 10.53 155.30
CA ILE A 713 7.84 11.66 155.30
C ILE A 713 8.98 11.36 156.28
N ASP A 714 10.18 11.14 155.72
CA ASP A 714 11.37 10.83 156.50
C ASP A 714 11.84 11.99 157.38
N SER A 715 11.63 13.23 156.95
CA SER A 715 11.93 14.40 157.78
C SER A 715 11.06 15.60 157.41
N ILE A 716 10.74 16.41 158.42
CA ILE A 716 10.11 17.72 158.23
C ILE A 716 11.10 18.75 158.75
N SER A 717 11.62 19.57 157.84
CA SER A 717 12.53 20.66 158.14
C SER A 717 11.78 21.99 158.03
N LYS A 718 11.92 22.84 159.06
CA LYS A 718 11.43 24.22 159.05
C LYS A 718 12.59 25.14 159.38
N ASN A 719 13.11 25.86 158.39
CA ASN A 719 14.18 26.84 158.61
C ASN A 719 13.58 28.21 158.98
N GLY A 720 13.83 28.69 160.20
CA GLY A 720 13.43 30.04 160.67
C GLY A 720 14.36 30.60 161.76
N LYS A 721 14.69 31.89 161.66
CA LYS A 721 15.73 32.67 162.40
C LYS A 721 15.67 32.62 163.95
N ALA A 722 16.88 32.68 164.53
CA ALA A 722 17.33 33.04 165.89
C ALA A 722 16.29 33.20 167.01
N GLY A 723 16.19 32.18 167.87
CA GLY A 723 15.46 32.19 169.13
C GLY A 723 14.76 30.86 169.39
N SER A 724 15.50 29.87 169.92
CA SER A 724 15.08 28.54 170.44
C SER A 724 13.90 27.82 169.73
N PRO A 725 14.09 26.68 169.04
CA PRO A 725 12.98 25.96 168.41
C PRO A 725 11.96 25.46 169.44
N LYS A 726 10.67 25.72 169.18
CA LYS A 726 9.53 25.17 169.92
C LYS A 726 8.71 24.30 168.98
N ILE A 727 8.87 22.99 169.07
CA ILE A 727 7.87 22.05 168.56
C ILE A 727 6.71 22.12 169.55
N THR A 728 5.54 22.58 169.09
CA THR A 728 4.32 22.53 169.91
C THR A 728 3.63 21.23 169.59
N LEU A 729 3.76 20.28 170.51
CA LEU A 729 3.07 19.00 170.45
C LEU A 729 1.77 19.23 171.25
N GLY A 730 0.63 18.79 170.71
CA GLY A 730 -0.65 18.85 171.42
C GLY A 730 -0.64 17.97 172.67
N ASP A 731 -1.81 17.68 173.25
CA ASP A 731 -2.01 16.97 174.53
C ASP A 731 -1.52 15.49 174.57
N SER A 732 -0.51 15.13 173.77
CA SER A 732 0.00 13.79 173.55
C SER A 732 1.37 13.60 174.19
N ASN A 733 1.56 12.46 174.83
CA ASN A 733 2.83 12.05 175.41
C ASN A 733 3.89 11.91 174.32
N ILE A 734 5.06 12.53 174.56
CA ILE A 734 6.25 12.30 173.76
C ILE A 734 6.97 11.11 174.35
N SER A 735 7.18 10.07 173.55
CA SER A 735 8.10 9.00 173.90
C SER A 735 9.44 9.33 173.26
N PHE A 736 10.41 9.69 174.10
CA PHE A 736 11.81 9.75 173.68
C PHE A 736 12.41 8.37 173.88
N ASN A 737 13.10 7.91 172.87
CA ASN A 737 13.73 6.60 172.78
C ASN A 737 15.17 6.59 173.32
N SER A 738 15.63 7.69 173.92
CA SER A 738 16.94 7.86 174.55
C SER A 738 16.92 8.97 175.61
N ASP A 739 18.04 9.15 176.31
CA ASP A 739 18.23 10.19 177.33
C ASP A 739 17.87 11.60 176.84
N VAL A 740 17.35 12.40 177.76
CA VAL A 740 17.02 13.80 177.52
C VAL A 740 18.20 14.68 177.95
N ASP A 741 18.92 15.24 176.98
CA ASP A 741 19.93 16.27 177.23
C ASP A 741 19.27 17.66 177.21
N MET A 742 19.32 18.34 178.36
CA MET A 742 18.74 19.69 178.52
C MET A 742 19.74 20.82 178.24
N GLY A 743 20.98 20.52 177.86
CA GLY A 743 21.96 21.47 177.31
C GLY A 743 22.28 22.62 178.26
N SER A 744 23.05 22.37 179.32
CA SER A 744 23.52 23.35 180.33
C SER A 744 22.42 24.21 180.99
N LYS A 745 21.14 23.98 180.70
CA LYS A 745 20.00 24.72 181.23
C LYS A 745 19.44 23.97 182.44
N LYS A 746 19.07 24.72 183.47
CA LYS A 746 18.44 24.12 184.66
C LYS A 746 17.04 23.64 184.31
N ILE A 747 16.74 22.42 184.71
CA ILE A 747 15.36 21.99 184.87
C ILE A 747 14.84 22.70 186.12
N THR A 748 13.85 23.58 185.95
CA THR A 748 13.18 24.27 187.06
C THR A 748 11.90 23.53 187.41
N ASN A 749 11.44 23.65 188.67
CA ASN A 749 10.26 22.95 189.20
C ASN A 749 10.41 21.42 189.26
N VAL A 750 11.60 20.94 189.60
CA VAL A 750 11.76 19.55 190.06
C VAL A 750 11.52 19.54 191.57
N ALA A 751 10.55 18.74 192.03
CA ALA A 751 10.26 18.58 193.46
C ALA A 751 11.41 17.84 194.20
N ALA A 752 11.52 18.02 195.52
CA ALA A 752 12.55 17.35 196.33
C ALA A 752 12.36 15.83 196.35
N GLY A 753 13.46 15.08 196.22
CA GLY A 753 13.44 13.62 196.22
C GLY A 753 13.20 13.06 197.63
N ASP A 754 12.17 12.23 197.75
CA ASP A 754 11.95 11.36 198.91
C ASP A 754 12.86 10.15 198.75
N VAL A 755 13.69 9.85 199.75
CA VAL A 755 14.70 8.79 199.67
C VAL A 755 14.28 7.55 200.46
N SER A 756 12.97 7.36 200.73
CA SER A 756 12.44 6.07 201.22
C SER A 756 12.46 4.99 200.12
N GLU A 757 12.53 3.71 200.51
CA GLU A 757 12.82 2.52 199.68
C GLU A 757 11.90 2.27 198.47
N ASN A 758 10.92 3.14 198.22
CA ASN A 758 10.03 3.07 197.06
C ASN A 758 10.18 4.24 196.07
N SER A 759 11.20 5.09 196.20
CA SER A 759 11.47 6.11 195.18
C SER A 759 12.19 5.48 193.98
N THR A 760 11.52 5.42 192.83
CA THR A 760 12.15 5.25 191.50
C THR A 760 12.43 6.60 190.85
#